data_AF-E3KGJ9-F1
#
_entry.id   AF-E3KGJ9-F1
#
_cell.length_a   1.000
_cell.length_b   1.000
_cell.length_c   1.000
_cell.angle_alpha   90.00
_cell.angle_beta   90.00
_cell.angle_gamma   90.00
#
_symmetry.space_group_name_H-M   'P 1'
#
loop_
_entity.id
_entity.type
_entity.pdbx_description
1 polymer ?
#
loop_
_entity_poly.entity_id
_entity_poly.type
_entity_poly.pdbx_seq_one_letter_code
_entity_poly.pdbx_strand_id
1 'polypeptide(L)'
;MMKKWALVLQQGHLPRILTGLIWTPHGTLSPIKSFMSRKLYDKIRSILILGHLDLPHWDTIRRTRTGISKMLNAELKQNLSVLNNKTFMISLTNIIGNELANPYVVPDLEFIPHDPKGKNIYALHQSVKWREDLSPETRVQMVEYSGKHWYIYEPVMLRWQTQPIVVPIFFYKFNNEVYSKCIQPKFETLRTEDAQPALGRGAPTIRYEVPNPWRTRAGGKVIRHVPITLYSDDTSGNKSKRWNKHVSYCFTLSGLPPEMSNQEYNVHFISTSNRAGPLELAEPIVEELNELATKGSVAYDISLDQEVLFMSVPLCFLADSPMAAEITNTPNPGSSNNPCRMCHLKCPQGGERSSMSYIREFFGCPNLPGKRIWSETVANTQDLWVTSQSSTQKEYERKQQLYGLKDRINSQIIELKHSTLDERQRIIQMQQDTPLRIFNPCCFLKGFDGCLDTPVEILHVILLGVVKYLWKDFMSRMNEDQLNELEARWGAFSTEGLSVPPIQPRYMIAHYKSLVGKEYRLILQSAPFVLFPLMTMEEIDLWTALCHIGSMAFQTHIENMDEYIWKLTHWIKVFLFNVAQMNARWVNKPKFHHLIHLAESIRRYGPAALFATEKFESYNGVVRNSSIHSNRQSPGRDIATSFNNYHIMRWLSSGTKLYNHETKTYFTASPEITNIFKHNLNIQQSMGYNTRSLPNGHQRPTIHGPRGKPTPYEDIPTILKSNFPSYPIQKISALKVNQKNVIRPGTFVLEESPSNQHGTIGYVENIWEVARNQFHVQLNRCQKTGVLPLNGTTILVKTFTYGYVPAQAEEPCLQQEDKRATPSVIISNTETLTVSC
;
A
#
# COMPACT_ATOMS: atom_id res chain seq x y z
N MET A 1 -26.97 10.85 -18.26
CA MET A 1 -25.60 11.00 -18.81
C MET A 1 -25.45 12.31 -19.60
N MET A 2 -26.21 12.54 -20.67
CA MET A 2 -26.15 13.78 -21.47
C MET A 2 -26.29 15.08 -20.64
N LYS A 3 -27.20 15.15 -19.65
CA LYS A 3 -27.32 16.30 -18.72
C LYS A 3 -26.03 16.65 -17.93
N LYS A 4 -25.12 15.69 -17.68
CA LYS A 4 -23.83 15.97 -17.03
C LYS A 4 -22.78 16.51 -18.01
N TRP A 5 -22.85 16.11 -19.29
CA TRP A 5 -21.97 16.64 -20.34
C TRP A 5 -22.39 18.04 -20.79
N ALA A 6 -23.69 18.32 -20.87
CA ALA A 6 -24.21 19.65 -21.18
C ALA A 6 -23.67 20.73 -20.23
N LEU A 7 -23.58 20.43 -18.93
CA LEU A 7 -23.04 21.33 -17.90
C LEU A 7 -21.53 21.62 -18.06
N VAL A 8 -20.74 20.69 -18.62
CA VAL A 8 -19.30 20.89 -18.89
C VAL A 8 -19.10 21.64 -20.21
N LEU A 9 -19.96 21.40 -21.20
CA LEU A 9 -19.89 22.05 -22.52
C LEU A 9 -20.48 23.47 -22.53
N GLN A 10 -21.43 23.78 -21.63
CA GLN A 10 -21.99 25.13 -21.46
C GLN A 10 -20.98 26.18 -20.96
N GLN A 11 -19.81 25.78 -20.45
CA GLN A 11 -18.79 26.71 -19.95
C GLN A 11 -17.82 27.24 -21.01
N GLY A 12 -18.02 26.93 -22.31
CA GLY A 12 -17.41 27.65 -23.44
C GLY A 12 -15.88 27.55 -23.62
N HIS A 13 -15.15 26.97 -22.68
CA HIS A 13 -13.68 27.00 -22.63
C HIS A 13 -13.07 25.61 -22.42
N LEU A 14 -13.33 24.67 -23.33
CA LEU A 14 -12.54 23.43 -23.42
C LEU A 14 -11.53 23.55 -24.59
N PRO A 15 -10.21 23.68 -24.32
CA PRO A 15 -9.21 23.71 -25.38
C PRO A 15 -9.27 22.49 -26.30
N ARG A 16 -8.98 22.69 -27.61
CA ARG A 16 -8.98 21.62 -28.64
C ARG A 16 -8.13 20.39 -28.28
N ILE A 17 -7.13 20.57 -27.42
CA ILE A 17 -6.26 19.51 -26.90
C ILE A 17 -7.03 18.58 -25.93
N LEU A 18 -7.89 19.13 -25.07
CA LEU A 18 -8.69 18.39 -24.08
C LEU A 18 -9.89 17.67 -24.70
N THR A 19 -10.55 18.26 -25.70
CA THR A 19 -11.57 17.54 -26.49
C THR A 19 -10.99 16.33 -27.25
N GLY A 20 -9.66 16.24 -27.39
CA GLY A 20 -9.00 15.02 -27.83
C GLY A 20 -8.65 14.04 -26.71
N LEU A 21 -8.13 14.54 -25.59
CA LEU A 21 -7.61 13.65 -24.54
C LEU A 21 -8.71 13.05 -23.65
N ILE A 22 -9.84 13.74 -23.47
CA ILE A 22 -10.99 13.27 -22.68
C ILE A 22 -11.80 12.19 -23.43
N TRP A 23 -11.74 12.20 -24.77
CA TRP A 23 -12.64 11.42 -25.63
C TRP A 23 -11.89 10.29 -26.31
N THR A 24 -12.06 9.04 -25.83
CA THR A 24 -11.23 7.92 -26.28
C THR A 24 -12.01 6.61 -26.52
N PRO A 25 -11.64 5.82 -27.56
CA PRO A 25 -11.92 4.38 -27.65
C PRO A 25 -11.14 3.56 -26.63
N HIS A 26 -10.09 4.13 -26.05
CA HIS A 26 -9.15 3.48 -25.12
C HIS A 26 -8.82 4.45 -23.97
N GLY A 27 -9.61 4.37 -22.89
CA GLY A 27 -9.29 4.92 -21.57
C GLY A 27 -9.69 6.38 -21.31
N THR A 28 -10.74 6.56 -20.49
CA THR A 28 -10.68 7.39 -19.28
C THR A 28 -11.33 6.59 -18.15
N LEU A 29 -10.90 6.84 -16.92
CA LEU A 29 -11.41 6.26 -15.69
C LEU A 29 -11.54 7.42 -14.68
N SER A 30 -12.38 7.36 -13.65
CA SER A 30 -13.68 6.70 -13.50
C SER A 30 -14.52 7.52 -12.50
N PRO A 31 -15.45 8.37 -12.97
CA PRO A 31 -16.78 7.78 -13.12
C PRO A 31 -17.48 8.13 -14.44
N ILE A 32 -16.75 8.57 -15.46
CA ILE A 32 -17.24 8.56 -16.85
C ILE A 32 -17.18 7.11 -17.36
N LYS A 33 -18.14 6.28 -16.92
CA LYS A 33 -18.23 4.83 -17.20
C LYS A 33 -18.63 4.51 -18.65
N SER A 34 -17.92 5.03 -19.65
CA SER A 34 -18.12 4.66 -21.05
C SER A 34 -16.86 4.82 -21.89
N PHE A 35 -16.23 3.70 -22.24
CA PHE A 35 -15.30 3.66 -23.38
C PHE A 35 -16.05 4.05 -24.65
N MET A 36 -15.52 5.01 -25.39
CA MET A 36 -16.19 5.58 -26.55
C MET A 36 -15.51 5.12 -27.83
N SER A 37 -15.97 3.98 -28.38
CA SER A 37 -15.44 3.46 -29.65
C SER A 37 -15.39 4.54 -30.73
N ARG A 38 -14.47 4.46 -31.70
CA ARG A 38 -14.36 5.46 -32.78
C ARG A 38 -15.73 5.76 -33.41
N LYS A 39 -16.53 4.71 -33.68
CA LYS A 39 -17.91 4.83 -34.17
C LYS A 39 -18.86 5.59 -33.24
N LEU A 40 -18.71 5.48 -31.91
CA LEU A 40 -19.52 6.24 -30.94
C LEU A 40 -19.01 7.68 -30.79
N TYR A 41 -17.69 7.90 -30.87
CA TYR A 41 -17.10 9.23 -30.90
C TYR A 41 -17.56 10.00 -32.13
N ASP A 42 -17.45 9.40 -33.32
CA ASP A 42 -17.87 10.01 -34.58
C ASP A 42 -19.38 10.32 -34.57
N LYS A 43 -20.21 9.44 -33.98
CA LYS A 43 -21.65 9.71 -33.76
C LYS A 43 -21.88 10.90 -32.83
N ILE A 44 -21.20 10.98 -31.68
CA ILE A 44 -21.39 12.07 -30.73
C ILE A 44 -20.84 13.39 -31.28
N ARG A 45 -19.72 13.35 -32.01
CA ARG A 45 -19.21 14.47 -32.80
C ARG A 45 -20.26 14.98 -33.78
N SER A 46 -20.88 14.12 -34.58
CA SER A 46 -21.95 14.53 -35.50
C SER A 46 -23.17 15.14 -34.78
N ILE A 47 -23.57 14.59 -33.63
CA ILE A 47 -24.66 15.14 -32.80
C ILE A 47 -24.30 16.51 -32.23
N LEU A 48 -23.06 16.69 -31.75
CA LEU A 48 -22.61 17.95 -31.15
C LEU A 48 -22.37 19.04 -32.19
N ILE A 49 -21.98 18.70 -33.42
CA ILE A 49 -21.93 19.64 -34.55
C ILE A 49 -23.31 20.23 -34.86
N LEU A 50 -24.39 19.44 -34.78
CA LEU A 50 -25.77 19.94 -34.88
C LEU A 50 -26.15 20.88 -33.71
N GLY A 51 -25.45 20.77 -32.58
CA GLY A 51 -25.54 21.70 -31.44
C GLY A 51 -24.46 22.80 -31.43
N HIS A 52 -23.86 23.10 -32.59
CA HIS A 52 -22.80 24.12 -32.77
C HIS A 52 -21.51 23.90 -31.96
N LEU A 53 -21.24 22.66 -31.52
CA LEU A 53 -20.02 22.25 -30.82
C LEU A 53 -19.15 21.37 -31.74
N ASP A 54 -18.19 21.98 -32.44
CA ASP A 54 -17.23 21.24 -33.27
C ASP A 54 -16.16 20.55 -32.42
N LEU A 55 -16.09 19.22 -32.53
CA LEU A 55 -15.03 18.41 -31.92
C LEU A 55 -13.97 18.04 -32.98
N PRO A 56 -12.69 17.92 -32.63
CA PRO A 56 -11.64 17.53 -33.57
C PRO A 56 -11.87 16.12 -34.14
N HIS A 57 -11.43 15.86 -35.37
CA HIS A 57 -11.47 14.49 -35.92
C HIS A 57 -10.54 13.54 -35.14
N TRP A 58 -10.91 12.25 -35.06
CA TRP A 58 -10.15 11.23 -34.31
C TRP A 58 -8.66 11.17 -34.69
N ASP A 59 -8.33 11.29 -35.97
CA ASP A 59 -6.94 11.24 -36.42
C ASP A 59 -6.14 12.52 -36.09
N THR A 60 -6.83 13.64 -35.80
CA THR A 60 -6.19 14.84 -35.20
C THR A 60 -5.87 14.57 -33.73
N ILE A 61 -6.82 14.02 -32.97
CA ILE A 61 -6.62 13.61 -31.57
C ILE A 61 -5.41 12.68 -31.43
N ARG A 62 -5.35 11.63 -32.26
CA ARG A 62 -4.25 10.66 -32.24
C ARG A 62 -2.90 11.32 -32.52
N ARG A 63 -2.81 12.19 -33.54
CA ARG A 63 -1.57 12.91 -33.90
C ARG A 63 -1.12 13.86 -32.78
N THR A 64 -2.04 14.63 -32.18
CA THR A 64 -1.73 15.49 -31.03
C THR A 64 -1.18 14.70 -29.85
N ARG A 65 -1.77 13.53 -29.54
CA ARG A 65 -1.27 12.64 -28.47
C ARG A 65 0.14 12.15 -28.75
N THR A 66 0.42 11.65 -29.95
CA THR A 66 1.78 11.24 -30.35
C THR A 66 2.78 12.40 -30.28
N GLY A 67 2.39 13.61 -30.70
CA GLY A 67 3.22 14.81 -30.57
C GLY A 67 3.55 15.14 -29.10
N ILE A 68 2.56 15.15 -28.21
CA ILE A 68 2.77 15.39 -26.78
C ILE A 68 3.63 14.28 -26.14
N SER A 69 3.39 13.00 -26.45
CA SER A 69 4.22 11.89 -25.96
C SER A 69 5.69 12.06 -26.37
N LYS A 70 5.95 12.42 -27.63
CA LYS A 70 7.32 12.67 -28.12
C LYS A 70 7.96 13.88 -27.43
N MET A 71 7.22 14.99 -27.34
CA MET A 71 7.66 16.22 -26.69
C MET A 71 8.08 16.02 -25.22
N LEU A 72 7.37 15.13 -24.50
CA LEU A 72 7.63 14.77 -23.10
C LEU A 72 8.56 13.56 -22.92
N ASN A 73 9.14 13.02 -24.01
CA ASN A 73 9.91 11.77 -24.02
C ASN A 73 9.19 10.60 -23.29
N ALA A 74 7.85 10.59 -23.38
CA ALA A 74 6.95 9.66 -22.72
C ALA A 74 6.49 8.60 -23.73
N GLU A 75 7.46 7.90 -24.32
CA GLU A 75 7.21 6.73 -25.18
C GLU A 75 7.38 5.43 -24.37
N LEU A 76 6.74 4.35 -24.82
CA LEU A 76 6.86 3.05 -24.16
C LEU A 76 8.23 2.44 -24.44
N LYS A 77 8.94 2.04 -23.39
CA LYS A 77 10.10 1.16 -23.52
C LYS A 77 9.61 -0.23 -23.92
N GLN A 78 10.03 -0.72 -25.08
CA GLN A 78 9.82 -2.09 -25.52
C GLN A 78 11.08 -2.90 -25.22
N ASN A 79 10.95 -4.03 -24.52
CA ASN A 79 12.03 -4.98 -24.30
C ASN A 79 11.71 -6.34 -24.97
N LEU A 80 12.76 -7.11 -25.27
CA LEU A 80 12.68 -8.53 -25.60
C LEU A 80 13.23 -9.32 -24.42
N SER A 81 12.32 -9.98 -23.70
CA SER A 81 12.67 -10.72 -22.49
C SER A 81 13.64 -11.87 -22.76
N VAL A 82 14.26 -12.37 -21.70
CA VAL A 82 15.11 -13.57 -21.73
C VAL A 82 14.45 -14.80 -22.39
N LEU A 83 13.11 -14.91 -22.39
CA LEU A 83 12.34 -16.00 -23.04
C LEU A 83 11.75 -15.59 -24.41
N ASN A 84 12.33 -14.58 -25.07
CA ASN A 84 11.91 -14.05 -26.39
C ASN A 84 10.47 -13.45 -26.43
N ASN A 85 9.86 -13.16 -25.27
CA ASN A 85 8.59 -12.43 -25.23
C ASN A 85 8.81 -10.92 -25.38
N LYS A 86 7.95 -10.25 -26.14
CA LYS A 86 7.92 -8.78 -26.21
C LYS A 86 7.19 -8.21 -25.00
N THR A 87 7.86 -7.36 -24.23
CA THR A 87 7.32 -6.67 -23.06
C THR A 87 7.32 -5.16 -23.29
N PHE A 88 6.43 -4.44 -22.60
CA PHE A 88 6.23 -2.99 -22.77
C PHE A 88 6.08 -2.35 -21.39
N MET A 89 6.84 -1.30 -21.10
CA MET A 89 6.75 -0.57 -19.85
C MET A 89 6.75 0.95 -20.05
N ILE A 90 6.20 1.66 -19.07
CA ILE A 90 6.37 3.09 -18.89
C ILE A 90 7.65 3.31 -18.09
N SER A 91 8.47 4.29 -18.47
CA SER A 91 9.73 4.60 -17.78
C SER A 91 9.48 5.06 -16.34
N LEU A 92 10.12 4.38 -15.39
CA LEU A 92 10.09 4.77 -13.97
C LEU A 92 10.73 6.15 -13.77
N THR A 93 11.81 6.44 -14.48
CA THR A 93 12.49 7.74 -14.49
C THR A 93 11.53 8.86 -14.90
N ASN A 94 10.76 8.64 -15.98
CA ASN A 94 9.79 9.61 -16.47
C ASN A 94 8.61 9.78 -15.48
N ILE A 95 8.10 8.69 -14.88
CA ILE A 95 7.03 8.80 -13.86
C ILE A 95 7.53 9.56 -12.63
N ILE A 96 8.59 9.07 -11.97
CA ILE A 96 9.06 9.64 -10.69
C ILE A 96 9.54 11.08 -10.88
N GLY A 97 10.24 11.38 -11.98
CA GLY A 97 10.67 12.74 -12.29
C GLY A 97 9.51 13.73 -12.48
N ASN A 98 8.40 13.30 -13.09
CA ASN A 98 7.21 14.14 -13.22
C ASN A 98 6.36 14.22 -11.94
N GLU A 99 6.49 13.27 -11.02
CA GLU A 99 5.90 13.41 -9.67
C GLU A 99 6.64 14.44 -8.83
N LEU A 100 7.97 14.58 -8.97
CA LEU A 100 8.75 15.68 -8.36
C LEU A 100 8.36 17.06 -8.90
N ALA A 101 7.80 17.11 -10.10
CA ALA A 101 7.28 18.33 -10.69
C ALA A 101 5.77 18.55 -10.43
N ASN A 102 5.09 17.67 -9.67
CA ASN A 102 3.64 17.67 -9.48
C ASN A 102 3.21 18.41 -8.18
N PRO A 103 2.46 19.52 -8.28
CA PRO A 103 2.09 20.34 -7.11
C PRO A 103 1.04 19.68 -6.20
N TYR A 104 0.44 18.55 -6.59
CA TYR A 104 -0.48 17.76 -5.75
C TYR A 104 0.18 16.56 -5.07
N VAL A 105 1.51 16.41 -5.17
CA VAL A 105 2.27 15.27 -4.65
C VAL A 105 3.46 15.72 -3.80
N VAL A 106 4.29 16.62 -4.32
CA VAL A 106 5.51 17.05 -3.60
C VAL A 106 5.29 17.72 -2.25
N PRO A 107 4.27 18.57 -2.03
CA PRO A 107 4.06 19.22 -0.73
C PRO A 107 3.93 18.25 0.45
N ASP A 108 3.47 17.03 0.18
CA ASP A 108 3.24 15.96 1.15
C ASP A 108 4.25 14.80 1.01
N LEU A 109 5.24 14.91 0.13
CA LEU A 109 6.21 13.85 -0.16
C LEU A 109 7.47 13.99 0.70
N GLU A 110 7.71 13.00 1.55
CA GLU A 110 8.96 12.93 2.29
C GLU A 110 10.14 12.42 1.47
N PHE A 111 11.32 12.99 1.73
CA PHE A 111 12.59 12.68 1.05
C PHE A 111 13.70 12.19 2.00
N ILE A 112 13.43 12.26 3.31
CA ILE A 112 14.36 11.88 4.39
C ILE A 112 13.55 11.04 5.37
N PRO A 113 14.04 9.87 5.83
CA PRO A 113 13.33 9.06 6.81
C PRO A 113 13.23 9.79 8.14
N HIS A 114 12.10 9.61 8.83
CA HIS A 114 11.85 10.13 10.18
C HIS A 114 12.25 9.10 11.24
N ASP A 115 12.75 9.58 12.37
CA ASP A 115 12.95 8.76 13.57
C ASP A 115 11.80 8.96 14.56
N PRO A 116 10.85 8.02 14.67
CA PRO A 116 9.76 8.10 15.64
C PRO A 116 10.19 7.86 17.10
N LYS A 117 11.45 7.45 17.36
CA LYS A 117 11.91 6.93 18.67
C LYS A 117 10.99 5.87 19.26
N GLY A 118 10.42 5.03 18.38
CA GLY A 118 9.47 3.96 18.74
C GLY A 118 8.03 4.43 19.02
N LYS A 119 7.71 5.72 18.83
CA LYS A 119 6.39 6.30 19.16
C LYS A 119 5.65 6.88 17.95
N ASN A 120 4.32 6.85 17.98
CA ASN A 120 3.43 7.47 17.00
C ASN A 120 3.79 7.13 15.54
N ILE A 121 3.79 5.84 15.22
CA ILE A 121 4.23 5.30 13.93
C ILE A 121 3.01 4.99 13.06
N TYR A 122 2.91 5.66 11.91
CA TYR A 122 1.77 5.57 10.99
C TYR A 122 2.16 5.61 9.51
N ALA A 123 3.43 5.85 9.14
CA ALA A 123 3.82 6.02 7.74
C ALA A 123 5.17 5.36 7.38
N LEU A 124 5.34 5.01 6.10
CA LEU A 124 6.56 4.34 5.60
C LEU A 124 7.82 5.22 5.67
N HIS A 125 7.68 6.55 5.72
CA HIS A 125 8.80 7.45 5.99
C HIS A 125 9.36 7.30 7.42
N GLN A 126 8.66 6.65 8.34
CA GLN A 126 9.14 6.30 9.68
C GLN A 126 9.75 4.88 9.75
N SER A 127 9.91 4.19 8.62
CA SER A 127 10.40 2.80 8.59
C SER A 127 11.89 2.67 8.93
N VAL A 128 12.24 1.66 9.73
CA VAL A 128 13.63 1.32 10.08
C VAL A 128 14.43 1.01 8.82
N LYS A 129 13.81 0.37 7.82
CA LYS A 129 14.49 0.08 6.56
C LYS A 129 15.03 1.35 5.89
N TRP A 130 14.19 2.38 5.75
CA TRP A 130 14.63 3.62 5.11
C TRP A 130 15.66 4.37 5.97
N ARG A 131 15.46 4.38 7.29
CA ARG A 131 16.38 5.05 8.23
C ARG A 131 17.79 4.48 8.19
N GLU A 132 17.98 3.16 8.31
CA GLU A 132 19.31 2.59 8.50
C GLU A 132 19.62 1.23 7.84
N ASP A 133 18.63 0.41 7.44
CA ASP A 133 18.93 -0.91 6.83
C ASP A 133 19.29 -0.84 5.34
N LEU A 134 18.89 0.21 4.61
CA LEU A 134 19.35 0.43 3.22
C LEU A 134 20.88 0.53 3.19
N SER A 135 21.52 -0.06 2.18
CA SER A 135 22.99 -0.09 2.08
C SER A 135 23.58 1.33 2.01
N PRO A 136 24.87 1.53 2.35
CA PRO A 136 25.56 2.83 2.25
C PRO A 136 25.36 3.54 0.90
N GLU A 137 25.30 2.79 -0.19
CA GLU A 137 25.18 3.31 -1.57
C GLU A 137 23.73 3.65 -1.96
N THR A 138 22.74 3.12 -1.23
CA THR A 138 21.31 3.15 -1.59
C THR A 138 20.42 3.94 -0.63
N ARG A 139 20.94 4.33 0.54
CA ARG A 139 20.31 5.27 1.50
C ARG A 139 20.41 6.74 1.04
N VAL A 140 19.82 7.66 1.82
CA VAL A 140 19.92 9.12 1.59
C VAL A 140 21.38 9.57 1.58
N GLN A 141 21.86 10.03 0.43
CA GLN A 141 23.28 10.36 0.21
C GLN A 141 23.67 11.76 0.70
N MET A 142 22.74 12.71 0.62
CA MET A 142 22.99 14.12 0.87
C MET A 142 21.77 14.78 1.51
N VAL A 143 22.03 15.77 2.36
CA VAL A 143 21.02 16.75 2.82
C VAL A 143 21.55 18.17 2.63
N GLU A 144 20.64 19.07 2.29
CA GLU A 144 20.90 20.51 2.32
C GLU A 144 20.57 21.05 3.71
N TYR A 145 21.52 21.77 4.32
CA TYR A 145 21.31 22.46 5.59
C TYR A 145 22.09 23.77 5.62
N SER A 146 21.39 24.88 5.86
CA SER A 146 21.93 26.26 5.82
C SER A 146 22.66 26.59 4.50
N GLY A 147 22.08 26.22 3.35
CA GLY A 147 22.65 26.49 2.02
C GLY A 147 23.93 25.69 1.69
N LYS A 148 24.23 24.65 2.48
CA LYS A 148 25.37 23.75 2.25
C LYS A 148 24.89 22.30 2.08
N HIS A 149 25.50 21.60 1.13
CA HIS A 149 25.30 20.17 0.89
C HIS A 149 26.24 19.32 1.75
N TRP A 150 25.65 18.51 2.62
CA TRP A 150 26.32 17.58 3.52
C TRP A 150 26.08 16.14 3.07
N TYR A 151 27.15 15.38 2.87
CA TYR A 151 27.07 14.02 2.35
C TYR A 151 27.43 12.99 3.42
N ILE A 152 26.88 11.79 3.31
CA ILE A 152 27.35 10.65 4.10
C ILE A 152 28.78 10.28 3.71
N TYR A 153 29.53 9.77 4.69
CA TYR A 153 30.94 9.37 4.63
C TYR A 153 31.97 10.47 4.33
N GLU A 154 31.56 11.74 4.24
CA GLU A 154 32.50 12.87 4.23
C GLU A 154 32.79 13.38 5.65
N PRO A 155 34.05 13.61 6.06
CA PRO A 155 34.37 14.17 7.37
C PRO A 155 33.81 15.58 7.57
N VAL A 156 33.21 15.84 8.74
CA VAL A 156 32.66 17.14 9.13
C VAL A 156 33.16 17.55 10.52
N MET A 157 33.35 18.85 10.72
CA MET A 157 33.78 19.43 12.00
C MET A 157 32.58 20.01 12.75
N LEU A 158 32.40 19.66 14.02
CA LEU A 158 31.34 20.24 14.85
C LEU A 158 31.67 21.68 15.27
N ARG A 159 30.64 22.52 15.49
CA ARG A 159 30.79 23.95 15.82
C ARG A 159 31.16 24.25 17.27
N TRP A 160 31.17 23.26 18.17
CA TRP A 160 31.32 23.47 19.63
C TRP A 160 32.75 23.16 20.14
N GLN A 161 33.03 23.54 21.39
CA GLN A 161 34.35 23.90 21.96
C GLN A 161 35.58 23.02 21.67
N THR A 162 35.43 21.73 21.33
CA THR A 162 36.56 20.83 21.02
C THR A 162 36.75 20.53 19.52
N GLN A 163 35.88 21.07 18.65
CA GLN A 163 35.88 20.85 17.19
C GLN A 163 36.15 19.40 16.74
N PRO A 164 35.52 18.37 17.33
CA PRO A 164 35.76 16.99 16.93
C PRO A 164 35.33 16.80 15.47
N ILE A 165 36.20 16.15 14.70
CA ILE A 165 35.85 15.62 13.39
C ILE A 165 34.96 14.40 13.61
N VAL A 166 33.84 14.34 12.89
CA VAL A 166 32.93 13.20 12.86
C VAL A 166 32.57 12.87 11.41
N VAL A 167 32.08 11.67 11.15
CA VAL A 167 31.68 11.22 9.81
C VAL A 167 30.20 10.84 9.84
N PRO A 168 29.31 11.54 9.09
CA PRO A 168 27.90 11.18 8.94
C PRO A 168 27.75 9.80 8.26
N ILE A 169 26.92 8.90 8.80
CA ILE A 169 26.68 7.56 8.22
C ILE A 169 25.25 7.34 7.70
N PHE A 170 24.29 8.13 8.17
CA PHE A 170 22.97 8.31 7.54
C PHE A 170 22.29 9.58 8.08
N PHE A 171 21.31 10.10 7.33
CA PHE A 171 20.49 11.25 7.71
C PHE A 171 19.07 10.82 8.06
N TYR A 172 18.45 11.52 9.01
CA TYR A 172 17.05 11.32 9.42
C TYR A 172 16.43 12.62 9.92
N LYS A 173 15.09 12.71 9.92
CA LYS A 173 14.33 13.78 10.56
C LYS A 173 13.92 13.40 11.98
N PHE A 174 14.01 14.32 12.93
CA PHE A 174 13.42 14.21 14.26
C PHE A 174 12.85 15.57 14.66
N ASN A 175 11.58 15.62 15.10
CA ASN A 175 10.86 16.88 15.38
C ASN A 175 10.97 17.91 14.22
N ASN A 176 10.82 17.45 12.97
CA ASN A 176 10.98 18.23 11.72
C ASN A 176 12.39 18.82 11.44
N GLU A 177 13.36 18.66 12.33
CA GLU A 177 14.76 19.02 12.09
C GLU A 177 15.55 17.83 11.49
N VAL A 178 16.60 18.13 10.72
CA VAL A 178 17.47 17.12 10.09
C VAL A 178 18.65 16.81 11.00
N TYR A 179 18.80 15.54 11.34
CA TYR A 179 19.89 14.97 12.13
C TYR A 179 20.70 13.98 11.30
N SER A 180 21.89 13.64 11.81
CA SER A 180 22.67 12.51 11.30
C SER A 180 23.15 11.63 12.46
N LYS A 181 23.21 10.32 12.22
CA LYS A 181 24.03 9.44 13.04
C LYS A 181 25.45 9.57 12.52
N CYS A 182 26.39 9.92 13.40
CA CYS A 182 27.79 10.10 13.05
C CYS A 182 28.67 9.08 13.80
N ILE A 183 29.82 8.76 13.22
CA ILE A 183 30.91 8.03 13.89
C ILE A 183 32.09 8.99 14.13
N GLN A 184 32.80 8.81 15.24
CA GLN A 184 34.06 9.51 15.48
C GLN A 184 35.21 8.67 14.89
N PRO A 185 35.98 9.19 13.91
CA PRO A 185 37.08 8.46 13.32
C PRO A 185 38.25 8.34 14.31
N LYS A 186 38.99 7.23 14.21
CA LYS A 186 40.34 7.12 14.77
C LYS A 186 41.33 7.50 13.66
N PHE A 187 42.31 8.31 14.00
CA PHE A 187 43.36 8.72 13.07
C PHE A 187 44.57 7.82 13.27
N GLU A 188 44.99 7.13 12.20
CA GLU A 188 46.20 6.31 12.18
C GLU A 188 47.16 6.91 11.15
N THR A 189 48.39 7.19 11.57
CA THR A 189 49.44 7.66 10.67
C THR A 189 50.01 6.48 9.91
N LEU A 190 49.69 6.38 8.61
CA LEU A 190 50.29 5.37 7.73
C LEU A 190 51.81 5.60 7.67
N ARG A 191 52.58 4.67 8.27
CA ARG A 191 54.04 4.64 8.11
C ARG A 191 54.35 4.12 6.72
N THR A 192 55.24 4.81 6.02
CA THR A 192 55.56 4.57 4.60
C THR A 192 56.16 3.20 4.29
N GLU A 193 56.61 2.46 5.30
CA GLU A 193 57.19 1.12 5.18
C GLU A 193 56.16 -0.01 5.38
N ASP A 194 55.02 0.28 6.02
CA ASP A 194 53.93 -0.67 6.28
C ASP A 194 52.79 -0.56 5.23
N ALA A 195 53.15 -0.52 3.94
CA ALA A 195 52.20 -0.32 2.83
C ALA A 195 51.16 -1.44 2.65
N GLN A 196 51.27 -2.52 3.42
CA GLN A 196 50.15 -3.40 3.76
C GLN A 196 49.92 -3.33 5.27
N PRO A 197 48.80 -2.74 5.76
CA PRO A 197 48.49 -2.84 7.18
C PRO A 197 48.38 -4.32 7.55
N ALA A 198 48.90 -4.69 8.71
CA ALA A 198 48.81 -6.05 9.25
C ALA A 198 47.33 -6.40 9.52
N LEU A 199 46.65 -6.86 8.48
CA LEU A 199 45.25 -7.30 8.49
C LEU A 199 45.16 -8.58 9.33
N GLY A 200 45.03 -8.38 10.64
CA GLY A 200 44.62 -9.43 11.57
C GLY A 200 43.34 -10.11 11.07
N ARG A 201 43.17 -11.38 11.43
CA ARG A 201 42.06 -12.24 10.97
C ARG A 201 40.71 -11.74 11.49
N GLY A 202 40.15 -10.73 10.83
CA GLY A 202 38.93 -10.03 11.18
C GLY A 202 38.12 -9.62 9.96
N ALA A 203 36.95 -9.02 10.18
CA ALA A 203 35.99 -8.68 9.14
C ALA A 203 36.59 -7.75 8.04
N PRO A 204 36.15 -7.88 6.78
CA PRO A 204 36.70 -7.10 5.67
C PRO A 204 36.55 -5.59 5.87
N THR A 205 37.64 -4.85 5.69
CA THR A 205 37.65 -3.39 5.78
C THR A 205 36.91 -2.77 4.60
N ILE A 206 35.80 -2.08 4.86
CA ILE A 206 35.07 -1.31 3.85
C ILE A 206 35.77 0.04 3.64
N ARG A 207 36.05 0.39 2.38
CA ARG A 207 36.64 1.68 1.99
C ARG A 207 35.55 2.56 1.37
N TYR A 208 35.53 3.84 1.74
CA TYR A 208 34.64 4.85 1.18
C TYR A 208 35.46 5.94 0.48
N GLU A 209 35.02 6.36 -0.70
CA GLU A 209 35.65 7.46 -1.44
C GLU A 209 35.25 8.82 -0.85
N VAL A 210 36.22 9.73 -0.72
CA VAL A 210 36.03 11.11 -0.26
C VAL A 210 36.67 12.04 -1.31
N PRO A 211 35.94 13.01 -1.89
CA PRO A 211 34.52 13.31 -1.66
C PRO A 211 33.59 12.17 -2.07
N ASN A 212 32.36 12.17 -1.53
CA ASN A 212 31.36 11.15 -1.85
C ASN A 212 31.06 11.17 -3.37
N PRO A 213 31.05 10.03 -4.09
CA PRO A 213 30.83 10.00 -5.53
C PRO A 213 29.53 10.68 -6.01
N TRP A 214 28.50 10.72 -5.17
CA TRP A 214 27.25 11.44 -5.47
C TRP A 214 27.43 12.96 -5.51
N ARG A 215 28.45 13.54 -4.87
CA ARG A 215 28.79 14.97 -4.97
C ARG A 215 29.12 15.35 -6.41
N THR A 216 29.93 14.53 -7.08
CA THR A 216 30.28 14.71 -8.50
C THR A 216 29.07 14.47 -9.41
N ARG A 217 28.28 13.41 -9.15
CA ARG A 217 27.05 13.11 -9.93
C ARG A 217 26.00 14.21 -9.84
N ALA A 218 25.81 14.82 -8.66
CA ALA A 218 24.85 15.89 -8.47
C ALA A 218 25.25 17.20 -9.16
N GLY A 219 26.55 17.43 -9.40
CA GLY A 219 27.02 18.63 -10.10
C GLY A 219 26.57 19.93 -9.43
N GLY A 220 26.42 19.94 -8.09
CA GLY A 220 25.91 21.07 -7.32
C GLY A 220 24.38 21.10 -7.12
N LYS A 221 23.60 20.17 -7.66
CA LYS A 221 22.15 20.04 -7.40
C LYS A 221 21.83 19.44 -6.02
N VAL A 222 20.63 19.70 -5.52
CA VAL A 222 20.04 18.96 -4.38
C VAL A 222 19.80 17.50 -4.79
N ILE A 223 20.01 16.54 -3.87
CA ILE A 223 19.67 15.13 -4.08
C ILE A 223 18.36 14.81 -3.36
N ARG A 224 17.37 14.27 -4.08
CA ARG A 224 16.14 13.71 -3.52
C ARG A 224 16.19 12.18 -3.50
N HIS A 225 15.99 11.58 -2.32
CA HIS A 225 15.79 10.14 -2.19
C HIS A 225 14.29 9.85 -2.24
N VAL A 226 13.84 9.12 -3.27
CA VAL A 226 12.42 8.92 -3.57
C VAL A 226 12.12 7.42 -3.62
N PRO A 227 11.99 6.74 -2.48
CA PRO A 227 11.76 5.30 -2.45
C PRO A 227 10.34 4.94 -2.89
N ILE A 228 10.18 3.71 -3.36
CA ILE A 228 8.91 3.18 -3.86
C ILE A 228 8.50 1.87 -3.17
N THR A 229 7.20 1.65 -3.09
CA THR A 229 6.61 0.36 -2.75
C THR A 229 6.19 -0.31 -4.05
N LEU A 230 6.90 -1.38 -4.42
CA LEU A 230 6.60 -2.17 -5.62
C LEU A 230 5.45 -3.14 -5.34
N TYR A 231 4.67 -3.43 -6.38
CA TYR A 231 3.62 -4.44 -6.35
C TYR A 231 3.58 -5.23 -7.66
N SER A 232 3.36 -6.54 -7.55
CA SER A 232 2.97 -7.39 -8.67
C SER A 232 1.90 -8.39 -8.25
N ASP A 233 0.96 -8.67 -9.15
CA ASP A 233 -0.12 -9.64 -8.95
C ASP A 233 -0.67 -10.11 -10.30
N ASP A 234 -1.48 -11.17 -10.28
CA ASP A 234 -2.25 -11.59 -11.43
C ASP A 234 -3.60 -10.87 -11.57
N THR A 235 -3.92 -10.50 -12.79
CA THR A 235 -5.17 -9.82 -13.13
C THR A 235 -5.82 -10.53 -14.31
N SER A 236 -7.08 -10.94 -14.17
CA SER A 236 -7.81 -11.39 -15.35
C SER A 236 -8.10 -10.21 -16.26
N GLY A 237 -7.73 -10.34 -17.53
CA GLY A 237 -8.02 -9.40 -18.61
C GLY A 237 -9.44 -9.50 -19.17
N ASN A 238 -10.32 -10.28 -18.52
CA ASN A 238 -11.73 -10.48 -18.86
C ASN A 238 -12.65 -10.04 -17.72
N LYS A 239 -13.96 -9.93 -18.00
CA LYS A 239 -14.98 -9.75 -16.94
C LYS A 239 -15.03 -10.94 -15.96
N SER A 240 -14.70 -12.15 -16.41
CA SER A 240 -14.65 -13.36 -15.61
C SER A 240 -13.23 -13.71 -15.21
N LYS A 241 -12.97 -13.92 -13.90
CA LYS A 241 -11.62 -14.11 -13.33
C LYS A 241 -10.80 -15.31 -13.87
N ARG A 242 -11.40 -16.23 -14.64
CA ARG A 242 -10.79 -17.53 -15.00
C ARG A 242 -9.92 -17.54 -16.26
N TRP A 243 -10.07 -16.57 -17.17
CA TRP A 243 -9.44 -16.62 -18.49
C TRP A 243 -8.67 -15.34 -18.82
N ASN A 244 -7.65 -15.43 -19.68
CA ASN A 244 -6.77 -14.34 -20.10
C ASN A 244 -6.04 -13.67 -18.92
N LYS A 245 -5.30 -14.48 -18.13
CA LYS A 245 -4.42 -14.00 -17.05
C LYS A 245 -3.38 -13.04 -17.61
N HIS A 246 -3.32 -11.85 -17.04
CA HIS A 246 -2.23 -10.91 -17.16
C HIS A 246 -1.44 -10.92 -15.83
N VAL A 247 -0.16 -10.60 -15.91
CA VAL A 247 0.63 -10.16 -14.76
C VAL A 247 0.84 -8.66 -14.90
N SER A 248 0.70 -7.91 -13.81
CA SER A 248 0.80 -6.45 -13.82
C SER A 248 1.80 -5.97 -12.76
N TYR A 249 2.57 -4.93 -13.08
CA TYR A 249 3.46 -4.23 -12.16
C TYR A 249 2.97 -2.82 -11.91
N CYS A 250 2.87 -2.45 -10.64
CA CYS A 250 2.53 -1.10 -10.19
C CYS A 250 3.46 -0.66 -9.05
N PHE A 251 3.45 0.63 -8.73
CA PHE A 251 4.11 1.15 -7.53
C PHE A 251 3.36 2.34 -6.93
N THR A 252 3.77 2.74 -5.73
CA THR A 252 3.45 4.04 -5.12
C THR A 252 4.70 4.63 -4.47
N LEU A 253 4.75 5.95 -4.28
CA LEU A 253 5.85 6.63 -3.60
C LEU A 253 5.75 6.37 -2.09
N SER A 254 6.78 5.78 -1.48
CA SER A 254 6.76 5.43 -0.06
C SER A 254 6.96 6.62 0.88
N GLY A 255 7.38 7.77 0.36
CA GLY A 255 7.45 9.04 1.09
C GLY A 255 6.09 9.71 1.33
N LEU A 256 5.01 9.25 0.67
CA LEU A 256 3.68 9.83 0.85
C LEU A 256 3.00 9.31 2.13
N PRO A 257 2.22 10.14 2.84
CA PRO A 257 1.41 9.71 3.97
C PRO A 257 0.30 8.72 3.51
N PRO A 258 -0.24 7.87 4.41
CA PRO A 258 -1.27 6.87 4.06
C PRO A 258 -2.50 7.45 3.37
N GLU A 259 -2.92 8.66 3.76
CA GLU A 259 -4.09 9.38 3.24
C GLU A 259 -3.94 9.69 1.75
N MET A 260 -2.70 9.79 1.26
CA MET A 260 -2.35 10.01 -0.14
C MET A 260 -1.93 8.74 -0.85
N SER A 261 -1.07 7.91 -0.25
CA SER A 261 -0.57 6.69 -0.88
C SER A 261 -1.64 5.59 -1.02
N ASN A 262 -2.81 5.75 -0.38
CA ASN A 262 -3.99 4.89 -0.55
C ASN A 262 -4.98 5.40 -1.61
N GLN A 263 -4.75 6.57 -2.22
CA GLN A 263 -5.57 7.09 -3.32
C GLN A 263 -5.10 6.52 -4.67
N GLU A 264 -6.03 6.11 -5.53
CA GLU A 264 -5.73 5.58 -6.87
C GLU A 264 -4.90 6.56 -7.73
N TYR A 265 -4.99 7.87 -7.46
CA TYR A 265 -4.16 8.91 -8.09
C TYR A 265 -2.65 8.74 -7.88
N ASN A 266 -2.24 8.07 -6.79
CA ASN A 266 -0.84 7.83 -6.41
C ASN A 266 -0.44 6.35 -6.57
N VAL A 267 -1.24 5.57 -7.30
CA VAL A 267 -0.87 4.24 -7.79
C VAL A 267 -0.47 4.37 -9.26
N HIS A 268 0.77 4.03 -9.55
CA HIS A 268 1.39 4.19 -10.87
C HIS A 268 1.57 2.83 -11.54
N PHE A 269 1.06 2.71 -12.77
CA PHE A 269 1.22 1.51 -13.60
C PHE A 269 2.60 1.51 -14.26
N ILE A 270 3.30 0.37 -14.25
CA ILE A 270 4.60 0.21 -14.90
C ILE A 270 4.45 -0.61 -16.18
N SER A 271 3.96 -1.85 -16.06
CA SER A 271 3.94 -2.82 -17.15
C SER A 271 2.88 -3.90 -16.96
N THR A 272 2.46 -4.54 -18.04
CA THR A 272 1.65 -5.77 -17.97
C THR A 272 1.84 -6.65 -19.20
N SER A 273 1.68 -7.97 -19.03
CA SER A 273 1.66 -8.93 -20.14
C SER A 273 0.76 -10.11 -19.82
N ASN A 274 0.18 -10.70 -20.86
CA ASN A 274 -0.52 -11.99 -20.84
C ASN A 274 0.28 -13.11 -21.53
N ARG A 275 1.56 -12.88 -21.80
CA ARG A 275 2.50 -13.83 -22.42
C ARG A 275 3.76 -14.03 -21.58
N ALA A 276 4.30 -12.93 -21.05
CA ALA A 276 5.49 -12.91 -20.21
C ALA A 276 5.12 -13.05 -18.73
N GLY A 277 5.92 -13.81 -17.97
CA GLY A 277 5.80 -13.98 -16.52
C GLY A 277 6.28 -12.77 -15.72
N PRO A 278 6.11 -12.79 -14.38
CA PRO A 278 6.48 -11.66 -13.52
C PRO A 278 7.98 -11.33 -13.56
N LEU A 279 8.85 -12.33 -13.72
CA LEU A 279 10.30 -12.13 -13.76
C LEU A 279 10.79 -11.55 -15.10
N GLU A 280 10.12 -11.89 -16.21
CA GLU A 280 10.38 -11.27 -17.53
C GLU A 280 9.91 -9.81 -17.60
N LEU A 281 8.88 -9.46 -16.83
CA LEU A 281 8.46 -8.06 -16.64
C LEU A 281 9.38 -7.32 -15.67
N ALA A 282 9.92 -8.01 -14.66
CA ALA A 282 10.87 -7.44 -13.70
C ALA A 282 12.20 -7.04 -14.34
N GLU A 283 12.67 -7.75 -15.37
CA GLU A 283 13.97 -7.54 -16.02
C GLU A 283 14.28 -6.05 -16.35
N PRO A 284 13.50 -5.34 -17.21
CA PRO A 284 13.75 -3.93 -17.52
C PRO A 284 13.36 -2.97 -16.38
N ILE A 285 12.53 -3.41 -15.43
CA ILE A 285 12.16 -2.65 -14.23
C ILE A 285 13.35 -2.60 -13.25
N VAL A 286 14.02 -3.72 -13.04
CA VAL A 286 15.22 -3.84 -12.20
C VAL A 286 16.38 -3.09 -12.83
N GLU A 287 16.55 -3.15 -14.15
CA GLU A 287 17.55 -2.35 -14.87
C GLU A 287 17.38 -0.85 -14.59
N GLU A 288 16.19 -0.29 -14.84
CA GLU A 288 15.93 1.14 -14.63
C GLU A 288 16.00 1.55 -13.14
N LEU A 289 15.55 0.70 -12.21
CA LEU A 289 15.74 0.95 -10.77
C LEU A 289 17.22 0.92 -10.36
N ASN A 290 18.01 0.02 -10.92
CA ASN A 290 19.44 -0.04 -10.65
C ASN A 290 20.18 1.20 -11.21
N GLU A 291 19.75 1.73 -12.35
CA GLU A 291 20.26 3.02 -12.85
C GLU A 291 19.89 4.17 -11.91
N LEU A 292 18.63 4.29 -11.49
CA LEU A 292 18.19 5.31 -10.54
C LEU A 292 18.87 5.19 -9.17
N ALA A 293 19.17 3.97 -8.72
CA ALA A 293 19.83 3.69 -7.45
C ALA A 293 21.35 3.94 -7.46
N THR A 294 22.00 4.02 -8.63
CA THR A 294 23.47 4.11 -8.75
C THR A 294 23.97 5.36 -9.48
N LYS A 295 23.20 5.89 -10.44
CA LYS A 295 23.49 7.10 -11.21
C LYS A 295 22.57 8.25 -10.79
N GLY A 296 21.32 7.94 -10.46
CA GLY A 296 20.23 8.90 -10.33
C GLY A 296 19.77 9.46 -11.69
N SER A 297 18.83 10.39 -11.66
CA SER A 297 18.37 11.14 -12.84
C SER A 297 17.99 12.56 -12.46
N VAL A 298 17.94 13.48 -13.42
CA VAL A 298 17.56 14.89 -13.18
C VAL A 298 16.05 15.05 -13.35
N ALA A 299 15.44 15.79 -12.44
CA ALA A 299 14.04 16.22 -12.52
C ALA A 299 13.88 17.64 -11.97
N TYR A 300 12.73 18.26 -12.22
CA TYR A 300 12.37 19.51 -11.58
C TYR A 300 11.65 19.24 -10.26
N ASP A 301 12.09 19.87 -9.17
CA ASP A 301 11.40 19.83 -7.88
C ASP A 301 10.55 21.09 -7.73
N ILE A 302 9.23 20.94 -7.76
CA ILE A 302 8.29 22.07 -7.69
C ILE A 302 8.24 22.75 -6.31
N SER A 303 8.77 22.13 -5.25
CA SER A 303 8.90 22.75 -3.93
C SER A 303 10.15 23.62 -3.78
N LEU A 304 11.20 23.32 -4.56
CA LEU A 304 12.45 24.09 -4.59
C LEU A 304 12.56 25.03 -5.81
N ASP A 305 11.61 24.97 -6.75
CA ASP A 305 11.55 25.69 -8.03
C ASP A 305 12.79 25.48 -8.93
N GLN A 306 13.56 24.40 -8.72
CA GLN A 306 14.84 24.13 -9.38
C GLN A 306 15.01 22.67 -9.82
N GLU A 307 16.03 22.41 -10.64
CA GLU A 307 16.43 21.05 -10.98
C GLU A 307 17.16 20.34 -9.83
N VAL A 308 16.74 19.12 -9.53
CA VAL A 308 17.35 18.22 -8.55
C VAL A 308 17.87 16.96 -9.23
N LEU A 309 18.87 16.32 -8.62
CA LEU A 309 19.16 14.91 -8.91
C LEU A 309 18.24 14.08 -8.00
N PHE A 310 17.57 13.06 -8.53
CA PHE A 310 16.82 12.11 -7.71
C PHE A 310 17.35 10.68 -7.87
N MET A 311 17.23 9.91 -6.80
CA MET A 311 17.54 8.47 -6.76
C MET A 311 16.32 7.71 -6.20
N SER A 312 16.13 6.47 -6.62
CA SER A 312 14.99 5.65 -6.19
C SER A 312 15.40 4.21 -5.94
N VAL A 313 14.77 3.59 -4.93
CA VAL A 313 14.96 2.20 -4.52
C VAL A 313 13.65 1.62 -3.99
N PRO A 314 13.43 0.30 -4.10
CA PRO A 314 12.26 -0.35 -3.51
C PRO A 314 12.41 -0.47 -1.99
N LEU A 315 11.48 0.10 -1.21
CA LEU A 315 11.41 -0.17 0.24
C LEU A 315 10.80 -1.53 0.54
N CYS A 316 9.76 -1.94 -0.19
CA CYS A 316 9.21 -3.29 -0.08
C CYS A 316 8.56 -3.72 -1.41
N PHE A 317 8.40 -5.04 -1.56
CA PHE A 317 7.68 -5.66 -2.64
C PHE A 317 6.43 -6.35 -2.07
N LEU A 318 5.25 -5.87 -2.47
CA LEU A 318 3.97 -6.40 -2.04
C LEU A 318 3.41 -7.37 -3.09
N ALA A 319 2.94 -8.52 -2.63
CA ALA A 319 2.47 -9.60 -3.47
C ALA A 319 1.67 -10.63 -2.65
N ASP A 320 0.86 -11.44 -3.33
CA ASP A 320 0.29 -12.64 -2.74
C ASP A 320 1.39 -13.69 -2.45
N SER A 321 1.08 -14.76 -1.71
CA SER A 321 2.11 -15.73 -1.30
C SER A 321 2.79 -16.48 -2.47
N PRO A 322 2.06 -16.93 -3.51
CA PRO A 322 2.64 -17.41 -4.77
C PRO A 322 3.57 -16.42 -5.48
N MET A 323 3.14 -15.18 -5.70
CA MET A 323 3.93 -14.17 -6.42
C MET A 323 5.17 -13.75 -5.61
N ALA A 324 5.02 -13.53 -4.30
CA ALA A 324 6.15 -13.27 -3.41
C ALA A 324 7.18 -14.41 -3.47
N ALA A 325 6.73 -15.67 -3.51
CA ALA A 325 7.63 -16.81 -3.60
C ALA A 325 8.44 -16.83 -4.91
N GLU A 326 7.81 -16.51 -6.04
CA GLU A 326 8.47 -16.42 -7.35
C GLU A 326 9.52 -15.28 -7.40
N ILE A 327 9.23 -14.13 -6.78
CA ILE A 327 10.15 -12.99 -6.67
C ILE A 327 11.36 -13.31 -5.79
N THR A 328 11.21 -14.14 -4.74
CA THR A 328 12.29 -14.47 -3.80
C THR A 328 13.00 -15.79 -4.11
N ASN A 329 12.85 -16.34 -5.32
CA ASN A 329 13.40 -17.66 -5.69
C ASN A 329 13.00 -18.80 -4.73
N THR A 330 11.81 -18.75 -4.12
CA THR A 330 11.31 -19.81 -3.25
C THR A 330 10.14 -20.57 -3.88
N PRO A 331 9.98 -21.87 -3.55
CA PRO A 331 8.83 -22.66 -4.01
C PRO A 331 7.51 -22.16 -3.41
N ASN A 332 6.42 -22.26 -4.17
CA ASN A 332 5.07 -21.87 -3.71
C ASN A 332 4.72 -22.59 -2.39
N PRO A 333 4.43 -21.87 -1.29
CA PRO A 333 4.28 -22.45 0.04
C PRO A 333 3.30 -23.62 0.13
N GLY A 334 2.16 -23.56 -0.58
CA GLY A 334 1.01 -24.45 -0.35
C GLY A 334 1.28 -25.94 -0.57
N SER A 335 2.24 -26.29 -1.41
CA SER A 335 2.66 -27.67 -1.70
C SER A 335 4.15 -27.92 -1.46
N SER A 336 4.85 -26.96 -0.85
CA SER A 336 6.31 -26.98 -0.70
C SER A 336 6.77 -27.74 0.55
N ASN A 337 7.94 -28.39 0.44
CA ASN A 337 8.72 -28.91 1.56
C ASN A 337 9.61 -27.84 2.23
N ASN A 338 9.76 -26.67 1.60
CA ASN A 338 10.40 -25.47 2.16
C ASN A 338 9.40 -24.29 2.02
N PRO A 339 8.39 -24.16 2.90
CA PRO A 339 7.25 -23.27 2.64
C PRO A 339 7.44 -21.82 3.14
N CYS A 340 8.59 -21.48 3.73
CA CYS A 340 8.89 -20.14 4.22
C CYS A 340 9.99 -19.45 3.41
N ARG A 341 9.79 -18.15 3.12
CA ARG A 341 10.77 -17.28 2.43
C ARG A 341 11.65 -16.46 3.37
N MET A 342 11.28 -16.36 4.65
CA MET A 342 12.03 -15.65 5.69
C MET A 342 12.97 -16.57 6.49
N CYS A 343 12.68 -17.88 6.55
CA CYS A 343 13.43 -18.85 7.35
C CYS A 343 13.56 -20.22 6.66
N HIS A 344 14.43 -21.06 7.22
CA HIS A 344 14.74 -22.40 6.74
C HIS A 344 13.78 -23.49 7.26
N LEU A 345 12.51 -23.17 7.55
CA LEU A 345 11.49 -24.19 7.84
C LEU A 345 11.45 -25.22 6.72
N LYS A 346 11.68 -26.49 7.06
CA LYS A 346 11.86 -27.57 6.08
C LYS A 346 11.23 -28.88 6.57
N CYS A 347 10.54 -29.57 5.66
CA CYS A 347 10.05 -30.92 5.86
C CYS A 347 10.66 -31.83 4.79
N PRO A 348 11.63 -32.72 5.12
CA PRO A 348 12.29 -33.58 4.13
C PRO A 348 11.32 -34.40 3.28
N GLN A 349 10.34 -35.06 3.91
CA GLN A 349 9.31 -35.87 3.25
C GLN A 349 7.90 -35.52 3.72
N GLY A 350 6.88 -35.80 2.89
CA GLY A 350 5.48 -35.48 3.23
C GLY A 350 4.95 -36.18 4.48
N GLY A 351 5.42 -37.40 4.77
CA GLY A 351 5.08 -38.15 5.97
C GLY A 351 5.69 -37.58 7.26
N GLU A 352 6.79 -36.82 7.17
CA GLU A 352 7.45 -36.22 8.33
C GLU A 352 6.72 -34.96 8.84
N ARG A 353 5.67 -34.49 8.15
CA ARG A 353 4.87 -33.33 8.60
C ARG A 353 4.15 -33.55 9.92
N SER A 354 3.93 -34.80 10.33
CA SER A 354 3.39 -35.18 11.64
C SER A 354 4.47 -35.40 12.71
N SER A 355 5.76 -35.25 12.37
CA SER A 355 6.85 -35.39 13.34
C SER A 355 6.85 -34.25 14.36
N MET A 356 7.19 -34.56 15.61
CA MET A 356 7.27 -33.54 16.66
C MET A 356 8.39 -32.51 16.42
N SER A 357 9.44 -32.84 15.67
CA SER A 357 10.46 -31.88 15.24
C SER A 357 9.87 -30.85 14.27
N TYR A 358 9.22 -31.28 13.18
CA TYR A 358 8.61 -30.37 12.21
C TYR A 358 7.48 -29.54 12.84
N ILE A 359 6.64 -30.13 13.69
CA ILE A 359 5.57 -29.41 14.42
C ILE A 359 6.17 -28.30 15.30
N ARG A 360 7.24 -28.61 16.04
CA ARG A 360 7.98 -27.65 16.87
C ARG A 360 8.56 -26.50 16.05
N GLU A 361 9.25 -26.79 14.95
CA GLU A 361 9.79 -25.79 14.03
C GLU A 361 8.70 -24.93 13.36
N PHE A 362 7.59 -25.55 12.93
CA PHE A 362 6.48 -24.86 12.30
C PHE A 362 5.82 -23.84 13.24
N PHE A 363 5.63 -24.19 14.52
CA PHE A 363 5.09 -23.27 15.53
C PHE A 363 6.16 -22.41 16.23
N GLY A 364 7.45 -22.55 15.87
CA GLY A 364 8.55 -21.74 16.40
C GLY A 364 8.90 -22.02 17.86
N CYS A 365 8.78 -23.27 18.31
CA CYS A 365 8.95 -23.68 19.71
C CYS A 365 10.08 -24.73 19.86
N PRO A 366 11.12 -24.51 20.69
CA PRO A 366 11.34 -23.33 21.55
C PRO A 366 11.79 -22.08 20.78
N ASN A 367 12.34 -22.26 19.57
CA ASN A 367 12.85 -21.20 18.72
C ASN A 367 12.33 -21.36 17.28
N LEU A 368 12.32 -20.27 16.52
CA LEU A 368 12.10 -20.30 15.08
C LEU A 368 13.28 -20.99 14.34
N PRO A 369 13.04 -21.60 13.17
CA PRO A 369 14.10 -22.00 12.25
C PRO A 369 15.01 -20.82 11.88
N GLY A 370 16.27 -21.11 11.57
CA GLY A 370 17.26 -20.10 11.16
C GLY A 370 16.74 -19.22 10.02
N LYS A 371 17.03 -17.92 10.08
CA LYS A 371 16.63 -16.95 9.05
C LYS A 371 17.34 -17.27 7.73
N ARG A 372 16.64 -17.06 6.62
CA ARG A 372 17.26 -17.06 5.28
C ARG A 372 18.03 -15.77 5.10
N ILE A 373 19.19 -15.87 4.46
CA ILE A 373 20.02 -14.73 4.08
C ILE A 373 19.90 -14.55 2.56
N TRP A 374 19.67 -13.32 2.09
CA TRP A 374 19.42 -13.07 0.68
C TRP A 374 20.66 -13.28 -0.19
N SER A 375 21.85 -12.86 0.28
CA SER A 375 23.12 -13.11 -0.42
C SER A 375 23.41 -14.61 -0.60
N GLU A 376 23.12 -15.43 0.41
CA GLU A 376 23.19 -16.90 0.31
C GLU A 376 22.14 -17.45 -0.66
N THR A 377 20.94 -16.89 -0.69
CA THR A 377 19.88 -17.28 -1.63
C THR A 377 20.30 -17.00 -3.09
N VAL A 378 20.96 -15.87 -3.34
CA VAL A 378 21.52 -15.50 -4.66
C VAL A 378 22.67 -16.44 -5.02
N ALA A 379 23.63 -16.67 -4.12
CA ALA A 379 24.78 -17.56 -4.35
C ALA A 379 24.34 -19.01 -4.61
N ASN A 380 23.39 -19.54 -3.82
CA ASN A 380 22.83 -20.87 -4.02
C ASN A 380 22.02 -20.98 -5.32
N THR A 381 21.38 -19.90 -5.79
CA THR A 381 20.75 -19.86 -7.12
C THR A 381 21.80 -19.99 -8.22
N GLN A 382 22.95 -19.33 -8.10
CA GLN A 382 24.06 -19.43 -9.05
C GLN A 382 24.69 -20.84 -9.03
N ASP A 383 24.89 -21.44 -7.86
CA ASP A 383 25.38 -22.83 -7.73
C ASP A 383 24.41 -23.86 -8.33
N LEU A 384 23.09 -23.66 -8.19
CA LEU A 384 22.09 -24.51 -8.86
C LEU A 384 22.24 -24.47 -10.39
N TRP A 385 22.44 -23.28 -10.96
CA TRP A 385 22.72 -23.19 -12.40
C TRP A 385 24.02 -23.91 -12.76
N VAL A 386 25.13 -23.65 -12.08
CA VAL A 386 26.42 -24.34 -12.35
C VAL A 386 26.23 -25.86 -12.29
N THR A 387 25.56 -26.36 -11.24
CA THR A 387 25.25 -27.78 -11.05
C THR A 387 24.44 -28.36 -12.21
N SER A 388 23.44 -27.63 -12.72
CA SER A 388 22.65 -28.07 -13.89
C SER A 388 23.48 -28.21 -15.18
N GLN A 389 24.64 -27.55 -15.27
CA GLN A 389 25.51 -27.57 -16.44
C GLN A 389 26.68 -28.56 -16.30
N SER A 390 27.14 -28.85 -15.08
CA SER A 390 28.35 -29.64 -14.81
C SER A 390 28.11 -31.00 -14.15
N SER A 391 26.91 -31.27 -13.66
CA SER A 391 26.60 -32.42 -12.79
C SER A 391 25.36 -33.18 -13.25
N THR A 392 25.02 -34.27 -12.56
CA THR A 392 23.83 -35.08 -12.89
C THR A 392 22.54 -34.39 -12.45
N GLN A 393 21.44 -34.69 -13.15
CA GLN A 393 20.08 -34.23 -12.79
C GLN A 393 19.72 -34.55 -11.32
N LYS A 394 20.13 -35.72 -10.81
CA LYS A 394 19.91 -36.12 -9.41
C LYS A 394 20.60 -35.18 -8.42
N GLU A 395 21.80 -34.70 -8.74
CA GLU A 395 22.55 -33.76 -7.89
C GLU A 395 21.92 -32.36 -7.92
N TYR A 396 21.46 -31.91 -9.09
CA TYR A 396 20.66 -30.68 -9.21
C TYR A 396 19.39 -30.74 -8.35
N GLU A 397 18.62 -31.82 -8.45
CA GLU A 397 17.41 -32.04 -7.65
C GLU A 397 17.70 -32.10 -6.14
N ARG A 398 18.78 -32.80 -5.74
CA ARG A 398 19.24 -32.87 -4.35
C ARG A 398 19.58 -31.49 -3.80
N LYS A 399 20.35 -30.68 -4.54
CA LYS A 399 20.68 -29.30 -4.14
C LYS A 399 19.47 -28.39 -4.11
N GLN A 400 18.56 -28.50 -5.09
CA GLN A 400 17.33 -27.71 -5.15
C GLN A 400 16.46 -27.94 -3.90
N GLN A 401 16.32 -29.21 -3.47
CA GLN A 401 15.63 -29.59 -2.23
C GLN A 401 16.43 -29.21 -0.97
N LEU A 402 17.77 -29.22 -1.03
CA LEU A 402 18.65 -28.83 0.07
C LEU A 402 18.46 -27.35 0.42
N TYR A 403 18.66 -26.46 -0.55
CA TYR A 403 18.54 -25.00 -0.41
C TYR A 403 17.07 -24.55 -0.30
N GLY A 404 16.15 -25.34 -0.85
CA GLY A 404 14.72 -25.03 -0.89
C GLY A 404 14.40 -23.84 -1.78
N LEU A 405 15.05 -23.76 -2.95
CA LEU A 405 14.95 -22.66 -3.91
C LEU A 405 14.33 -23.11 -5.23
N LYS A 406 13.70 -22.17 -5.94
CA LYS A 406 13.14 -22.36 -7.28
C LYS A 406 13.10 -21.06 -8.06
N ASP A 407 14.10 -20.86 -8.91
CA ASP A 407 14.13 -19.77 -9.89
C ASP A 407 13.37 -20.19 -11.17
N ARG A 408 12.34 -19.42 -11.53
CA ARG A 408 11.46 -19.71 -12.68
C ARG A 408 12.07 -19.37 -14.03
N ILE A 409 12.96 -18.38 -14.12
CA ILE A 409 13.69 -18.08 -15.34
C ILE A 409 14.72 -19.19 -15.57
N ASN A 410 15.49 -19.51 -14.53
CA ASN A 410 16.56 -20.49 -14.62
C ASN A 410 16.04 -21.88 -15.02
N SER A 411 14.95 -22.36 -14.41
CA SER A 411 14.32 -23.65 -14.77
C SER A 411 13.91 -23.71 -16.25
N GLN A 412 13.26 -22.66 -16.76
CA GLN A 412 12.81 -22.63 -18.16
C GLN A 412 13.98 -22.54 -19.15
N ILE A 413 15.07 -21.86 -18.80
CA ILE A 413 16.27 -21.78 -19.64
C ILE A 413 16.99 -23.14 -19.68
N ILE A 414 17.05 -23.88 -18.57
CA ILE A 414 17.56 -25.27 -18.57
C ILE A 414 16.74 -26.12 -19.55
N GLU A 415 15.41 -26.11 -19.42
CA GLU A 415 14.50 -26.86 -20.32
C GLU A 415 14.69 -26.47 -21.80
N LEU A 416 14.72 -25.17 -22.11
CA LEU A 416 14.91 -24.67 -23.48
C LEU A 416 16.29 -25.03 -24.08
N LYS A 417 17.36 -25.02 -23.28
CA LYS A 417 18.72 -25.37 -23.71
C LYS A 417 18.85 -26.80 -24.22
N HIS A 418 17.93 -27.69 -23.79
CA HIS A 418 17.83 -29.07 -24.25
C HIS A 418 16.79 -29.28 -25.37
N SER A 419 16.07 -28.24 -25.80
CA SER A 419 14.96 -28.38 -26.75
C SER A 419 15.38 -28.31 -28.22
N THR A 420 16.12 -27.28 -28.64
CA THR A 420 16.58 -27.10 -30.03
C THR A 420 18.03 -26.62 -30.09
N LEU A 421 18.69 -26.81 -31.25
CA LEU A 421 20.05 -26.30 -31.47
C LEU A 421 20.10 -24.77 -31.43
N ASP A 422 19.09 -24.09 -31.98
CA ASP A 422 19.01 -22.62 -32.01
C ASP A 422 18.87 -22.05 -30.60
N GLU A 423 17.99 -22.62 -29.75
CA GLU A 423 17.87 -22.20 -28.35
C GLU A 423 19.15 -22.50 -27.56
N ARG A 424 19.79 -23.65 -27.81
CA ARG A 424 21.09 -23.97 -27.19
C ARG A 424 22.17 -22.95 -27.57
N GLN A 425 22.27 -22.55 -28.83
CA GLN A 425 23.20 -21.52 -29.29
C GLN A 425 22.87 -20.14 -28.69
N ARG A 426 21.59 -19.72 -28.74
CA ARG A 426 21.09 -18.48 -28.14
C ARG A 426 21.46 -18.37 -26.66
N ILE A 427 21.27 -19.46 -25.90
CA ILE A 427 21.56 -19.49 -24.47
C ILE A 427 23.08 -19.49 -24.21
N ILE A 428 23.90 -20.20 -25.01
CA ILE A 428 25.37 -20.15 -24.90
C ILE A 428 25.88 -18.71 -25.16
N GLN A 429 25.38 -18.04 -26.19
CA GLN A 429 25.73 -16.66 -26.50
C GLN A 429 25.30 -15.71 -25.36
N MET A 430 24.07 -15.86 -24.86
CA MET A 430 23.56 -15.07 -23.73
C MET A 430 24.40 -15.25 -22.45
N GLN A 431 24.91 -16.46 -22.18
CA GLN A 431 25.82 -16.72 -21.06
C GLN A 431 27.16 -15.98 -21.18
N GLN A 432 27.60 -15.66 -22.39
CA GLN A 432 28.84 -14.91 -22.64
C GLN A 432 28.57 -13.40 -22.54
N ASP A 433 27.56 -12.90 -23.25
CA ASP A 433 27.30 -11.47 -23.37
C ASP A 433 26.61 -10.86 -22.14
N THR A 434 25.70 -11.62 -21.52
CA THR A 434 24.77 -11.12 -20.50
C THR A 434 24.48 -12.17 -19.40
N PRO A 435 25.52 -12.69 -18.71
CA PRO A 435 25.43 -13.85 -17.82
C PRO A 435 24.41 -13.73 -16.67
N LEU A 436 23.99 -12.53 -16.29
CA LEU A 436 23.00 -12.32 -15.22
C LEU A 436 21.55 -12.53 -15.69
N ARG A 437 21.25 -12.46 -16.99
CA ARG A 437 19.88 -12.57 -17.52
C ARG A 437 19.24 -13.94 -17.32
N ILE A 438 20.05 -14.98 -17.14
CA ILE A 438 19.60 -16.38 -16.96
C ILE A 438 19.06 -16.69 -15.55
N PHE A 439 19.02 -15.68 -14.68
CA PHE A 439 18.54 -15.75 -13.31
C PHE A 439 17.37 -14.77 -13.11
N ASN A 440 16.63 -14.95 -12.03
CA ASN A 440 15.66 -13.97 -11.54
C ASN A 440 16.34 -12.60 -11.36
N PRO A 441 15.91 -11.54 -12.08
CA PRO A 441 16.55 -10.23 -12.01
C PRO A 441 16.46 -9.59 -10.63
N CYS A 442 15.46 -9.93 -9.80
CA CYS A 442 15.31 -9.40 -8.45
C CYS A 442 16.49 -9.78 -7.53
N CYS A 443 17.26 -10.82 -7.86
CA CYS A 443 18.51 -11.17 -7.19
C CYS A 443 19.57 -10.06 -7.25
N PHE A 444 19.47 -9.15 -8.23
CA PHE A 444 20.44 -8.09 -8.49
C PHE A 444 19.86 -6.68 -8.32
N LEU A 445 18.65 -6.56 -7.77
CA LEU A 445 17.98 -5.29 -7.50
C LEU A 445 18.63 -4.59 -6.31
N LYS A 446 19.17 -3.38 -6.53
CA LYS A 446 19.85 -2.59 -5.49
C LYS A 446 18.85 -2.09 -4.45
N GLY A 447 19.23 -2.20 -3.18
CA GLY A 447 18.37 -1.82 -2.04
C GLY A 447 17.25 -2.83 -1.72
N PHE A 448 17.30 -4.05 -2.27
CA PHE A 448 16.32 -5.11 -2.06
C PHE A 448 16.94 -6.39 -1.47
N ASP A 449 16.39 -6.84 -0.35
CA ASP A 449 16.60 -8.14 0.27
C ASP A 449 15.30 -8.95 0.17
N GLY A 450 15.28 -10.03 -0.61
CA GLY A 450 14.06 -10.81 -0.82
C GLY A 450 13.49 -11.47 0.45
N CYS A 451 14.34 -11.74 1.45
CA CYS A 451 13.94 -12.39 2.70
C CYS A 451 13.34 -11.39 3.71
N LEU A 452 13.79 -10.13 3.69
CA LEU A 452 13.36 -9.08 4.62
C LEU A 452 12.36 -8.08 4.01
N ASP A 453 12.37 -7.91 2.69
CA ASP A 453 11.62 -6.85 1.99
C ASP A 453 10.37 -7.34 1.25
N THR A 454 9.98 -8.60 1.50
CA THR A 454 8.68 -9.17 1.13
C THR A 454 7.84 -9.42 2.39
N PRO A 455 7.31 -8.37 3.05
CA PRO A 455 6.67 -8.48 4.37
C PRO A 455 5.44 -9.40 4.39
N VAL A 456 4.97 -9.74 5.60
CA VAL A 456 3.80 -10.62 5.81
C VAL A 456 2.50 -9.91 5.44
N GLU A 457 2.08 -10.04 4.18
CA GLU A 457 0.87 -9.43 3.65
C GLU A 457 -0.40 -9.94 4.38
N ILE A 458 -1.08 -9.03 5.08
CA ILE A 458 -2.13 -9.37 6.07
C ILE A 458 -3.47 -9.79 5.44
N LEU A 459 -3.82 -9.29 4.26
CA LEU A 459 -5.07 -9.68 3.57
C LEU A 459 -4.99 -11.15 3.14
N HIS A 460 -3.86 -11.59 2.61
CA HIS A 460 -3.61 -12.96 2.20
C HIS A 460 -3.30 -13.89 3.38
N VAL A 461 -2.50 -13.46 4.35
CA VAL A 461 -2.07 -14.34 5.47
C VAL A 461 -3.16 -14.48 6.53
N ILE A 462 -3.78 -13.38 6.97
CA ILE A 462 -4.79 -13.41 8.04
C ILE A 462 -6.17 -13.70 7.47
N LEU A 463 -6.74 -12.82 6.63
CA LEU A 463 -8.14 -12.91 6.20
C LEU A 463 -8.38 -14.06 5.21
N LEU A 464 -7.71 -14.04 4.05
CA LEU A 464 -7.77 -15.09 3.02
C LEU A 464 -6.89 -16.30 3.35
N GLY A 465 -6.40 -16.38 4.59
CA GLY A 465 -5.59 -17.45 5.15
C GLY A 465 -6.21 -17.99 6.42
N VAL A 466 -5.63 -17.62 7.57
CA VAL A 466 -6.00 -18.14 8.91
C VAL A 466 -7.51 -18.06 9.17
N VAL A 467 -8.13 -16.89 9.06
CA VAL A 467 -9.57 -16.68 9.30
C VAL A 467 -10.40 -17.54 8.34
N LYS A 468 -10.10 -17.49 7.04
CA LYS A 468 -10.75 -18.31 6.01
C LYS A 468 -10.64 -19.81 6.26
N TYR A 469 -9.53 -20.28 6.82
CA TYR A 469 -9.33 -21.69 7.11
C TYR A 469 -10.13 -22.14 8.34
N LEU A 470 -10.10 -21.38 9.43
CA LEU A 470 -10.86 -21.69 10.65
C LEU A 470 -12.37 -21.52 10.46
N TRP A 471 -12.81 -20.47 9.74
CA TRP A 471 -14.20 -20.28 9.36
C TRP A 471 -14.76 -21.48 8.57
N LYS A 472 -13.98 -22.01 7.61
CA LYS A 472 -14.41 -23.18 6.83
C LYS A 472 -14.46 -24.46 7.63
N ASP A 473 -13.57 -24.63 8.60
CA ASP A 473 -13.58 -25.78 9.51
C ASP A 473 -14.83 -25.74 10.39
N PHE A 474 -15.05 -24.62 11.08
CA PHE A 474 -16.22 -24.36 11.93
C PHE A 474 -17.55 -24.58 11.17
N MET A 475 -17.74 -23.89 10.03
CA MET A 475 -18.94 -24.03 9.19
C MET A 475 -19.13 -25.42 8.58
N SER A 476 -18.08 -26.26 8.53
CA SER A 476 -18.21 -27.64 8.01
C SER A 476 -18.71 -28.64 9.06
N ARG A 477 -18.75 -28.23 10.34
CA ARG A 477 -19.20 -29.06 11.47
C ARG A 477 -20.61 -28.71 11.98
N MET A 478 -21.22 -27.65 11.45
CA MET A 478 -22.56 -27.20 11.87
C MET A 478 -23.69 -28.07 11.33
N ASN A 479 -24.73 -28.27 12.16
CA ASN A 479 -26.01 -28.84 11.75
C ASN A 479 -27.02 -27.76 11.29
N GLU A 480 -28.20 -28.16 10.83
CA GLU A 480 -29.20 -27.24 10.28
C GLU A 480 -29.74 -26.24 11.32
N ASP A 481 -29.97 -26.67 12.57
CA ASP A 481 -30.43 -25.80 13.65
C ASP A 481 -29.40 -24.71 14.00
N GLN A 482 -28.12 -25.09 14.09
CA GLN A 482 -27.01 -24.16 14.32
C GLN A 482 -26.85 -23.16 13.16
N LEU A 483 -27.10 -23.58 11.92
CA LEU A 483 -27.08 -22.69 10.76
C LEU A 483 -28.26 -21.70 10.80
N ASN A 484 -29.45 -22.14 11.22
CA ASN A 484 -30.61 -21.27 11.41
C ASN A 484 -30.36 -20.25 12.54
N GLU A 485 -29.78 -20.67 13.67
CA GLU A 485 -29.38 -19.77 14.75
C GLU A 485 -28.30 -18.78 14.29
N LEU A 486 -27.31 -19.24 13.53
CA LEU A 486 -26.29 -18.38 12.93
C LEU A 486 -26.89 -17.35 11.96
N GLU A 487 -27.90 -17.71 11.16
CA GLU A 487 -28.62 -16.78 10.28
C GLU A 487 -29.30 -15.69 11.12
N ALA A 488 -30.01 -16.09 12.18
CA ALA A 488 -30.69 -15.18 13.09
C ALA A 488 -29.71 -14.24 13.82
N ARG A 489 -28.58 -14.75 14.32
CA ARG A 489 -27.53 -13.96 14.97
C ARG A 489 -26.90 -12.94 14.03
N TRP A 490 -26.59 -13.32 12.79
CA TRP A 490 -26.13 -12.37 11.77
C TRP A 490 -27.20 -11.35 11.37
N GLY A 491 -28.49 -11.73 11.37
CA GLY A 491 -29.60 -10.83 11.10
C GLY A 491 -29.87 -9.82 12.23
N ALA A 492 -29.57 -10.19 13.48
CA ALA A 492 -29.68 -9.34 14.66
C ALA A 492 -28.43 -8.47 14.91
N PHE A 493 -27.30 -8.78 14.29
CA PHE A 493 -26.05 -8.03 14.49
C PHE A 493 -26.11 -6.67 13.79
N SER A 494 -26.06 -5.58 14.58
CA SER A 494 -26.00 -4.23 14.02
C SER A 494 -24.66 -3.96 13.34
N THR A 495 -24.71 -3.51 12.09
CA THR A 495 -23.55 -2.94 11.38
C THR A 495 -23.51 -1.42 11.43
N GLU A 496 -24.38 -0.78 12.20
CA GLU A 496 -24.23 0.65 12.48
C GLU A 496 -22.88 0.88 13.22
N GLY A 497 -22.25 2.04 13.03
CA GLY A 497 -20.88 2.32 13.46
C GLY A 497 -19.76 1.61 12.69
N LEU A 498 -19.99 0.39 12.19
CA LEU A 498 -19.03 -0.33 11.35
C LEU A 498 -19.06 0.21 9.92
N SER A 499 -17.89 0.51 9.34
CA SER A 499 -17.77 0.97 7.95
C SER A 499 -17.93 -0.16 6.91
N VAL A 500 -18.97 -0.99 7.07
CA VAL A 500 -19.25 -2.19 6.29
C VAL A 500 -20.62 -2.11 5.61
N PRO A 501 -20.83 -2.78 4.45
CA PRO A 501 -22.17 -2.90 3.87
C PRO A 501 -23.13 -3.70 4.76
N PRO A 502 -24.46 -3.52 4.62
CA PRO A 502 -25.44 -4.36 5.30
C PRO A 502 -25.20 -5.84 5.06
N ILE A 503 -25.32 -6.63 6.12
CA ILE A 503 -25.07 -8.07 6.10
C ILE A 503 -26.16 -8.77 5.30
N GLN A 504 -25.79 -9.83 4.59
CA GLN A 504 -26.72 -10.76 3.96
C GLN A 504 -26.53 -12.14 4.61
N PRO A 505 -27.22 -12.45 5.73
CA PRO A 505 -27.00 -13.67 6.51
C PRO A 505 -27.06 -14.95 5.66
N ARG A 506 -28.11 -15.08 4.84
CA ARG A 506 -28.27 -16.18 3.87
C ARG A 506 -27.11 -16.33 2.90
N TYR A 507 -26.54 -15.22 2.43
CA TYR A 507 -25.38 -15.24 1.54
C TYR A 507 -24.12 -15.72 2.27
N MET A 508 -23.89 -15.23 3.51
CA MET A 508 -22.75 -15.62 4.34
C MET A 508 -22.75 -17.13 4.60
N ILE A 509 -23.92 -17.72 4.85
CA ILE A 509 -24.11 -19.16 5.04
C ILE A 509 -24.02 -19.92 3.72
N ALA A 510 -24.87 -19.63 2.73
CA ALA A 510 -24.93 -20.37 1.47
C ALA A 510 -23.60 -20.36 0.67
N HIS A 511 -22.79 -19.31 0.85
CA HIS A 511 -21.52 -19.13 0.15
C HIS A 511 -20.29 -19.12 1.06
N TYR A 512 -20.37 -19.70 2.27
CA TYR A 512 -19.27 -19.70 3.26
C TYR A 512 -17.92 -20.19 2.71
N LYS A 513 -17.93 -21.06 1.69
CA LYS A 513 -16.73 -21.58 1.02
C LYS A 513 -16.05 -20.60 0.05
N SER A 514 -16.72 -19.51 -0.34
CA SER A 514 -16.36 -18.65 -1.48
C SER A 514 -16.33 -17.14 -1.19
N LEU A 515 -16.41 -16.76 0.09
CA LEU A 515 -16.31 -15.37 0.56
C LEU A 515 -14.96 -14.71 0.18
N VAL A 516 -14.90 -13.37 0.16
CA VAL A 516 -13.69 -12.57 -0.11
C VAL A 516 -13.25 -11.77 1.14
N GLY A 517 -12.20 -10.95 1.00
CA GLY A 517 -11.49 -10.33 2.14
C GLY A 517 -12.40 -9.53 3.08
N LYS A 518 -13.32 -8.72 2.51
CA LYS A 518 -14.23 -7.89 3.30
C LYS A 518 -15.20 -8.71 4.17
N GLU A 519 -15.69 -9.86 3.69
CA GLU A 519 -16.57 -10.73 4.48
C GLU A 519 -15.79 -11.47 5.58
N TYR A 520 -14.54 -11.91 5.32
CA TYR A 520 -13.70 -12.47 6.38
C TYR A 520 -13.31 -11.42 7.44
N ARG A 521 -13.13 -10.15 7.04
CA ARG A 521 -12.93 -9.04 7.99
C ARG A 521 -14.15 -8.85 8.87
N LEU A 522 -15.35 -8.85 8.27
CA LEU A 522 -16.62 -8.78 9.01
C LEU A 522 -16.78 -9.97 9.98
N ILE A 523 -16.51 -11.20 9.52
CA ILE A 523 -16.48 -12.41 10.38
C ILE A 523 -15.56 -12.20 11.59
N LEU A 524 -14.33 -11.73 11.36
CA LEU A 524 -13.35 -11.52 12.43
C LEU A 524 -13.79 -10.43 13.42
N GLN A 525 -14.43 -9.36 12.94
CA GLN A 525 -14.90 -8.24 13.78
C GLN A 525 -16.16 -8.58 14.58
N SER A 526 -17.01 -9.50 14.11
CA SER A 526 -18.26 -9.87 14.78
C SER A 526 -18.22 -11.21 15.52
N ALA A 527 -17.12 -11.98 15.40
CA ALA A 527 -16.99 -13.32 15.97
C ALA A 527 -17.41 -13.44 17.46
N PRO A 528 -17.01 -12.51 18.36
CA PRO A 528 -17.40 -12.56 19.78
C PRO A 528 -18.90 -12.52 20.05
N PHE A 529 -19.70 -11.99 19.12
CA PHE A 529 -21.15 -11.83 19.27
C PHE A 529 -21.94 -12.87 18.50
N VAL A 530 -21.48 -13.19 17.30
CA VAL A 530 -22.22 -14.00 16.32
C VAL A 530 -21.82 -15.48 16.41
N LEU A 531 -20.54 -15.77 16.69
CA LEU A 531 -20.01 -17.13 16.62
C LEU A 531 -19.78 -17.77 18.00
N PHE A 532 -19.28 -17.01 18.97
CA PHE A 532 -18.91 -17.57 20.28
C PHE A 532 -20.05 -18.33 21.00
N PRO A 533 -21.33 -17.90 20.94
CA PRO A 533 -22.43 -18.66 21.53
C PRO A 533 -22.69 -20.04 20.87
N LEU A 534 -22.08 -20.30 19.72
CA LEU A 534 -22.16 -21.56 18.96
C LEU A 534 -20.83 -22.35 19.00
N MET A 535 -19.86 -21.91 19.81
CA MET A 535 -18.50 -22.47 19.90
C MET A 535 -18.26 -23.18 21.23
N THR A 536 -17.31 -24.13 21.25
CA THR A 536 -16.78 -24.67 22.51
C THR A 536 -15.84 -23.67 23.18
N MET A 537 -15.44 -23.90 24.45
CA MET A 537 -14.54 -22.98 25.15
C MET A 537 -13.16 -22.92 24.48
N GLU A 538 -12.65 -24.05 23.99
CA GLU A 538 -11.38 -24.14 23.26
C GLU A 538 -11.42 -23.37 21.93
N GLU A 539 -12.58 -23.36 21.26
CA GLU A 539 -12.82 -22.55 20.07
C GLU A 539 -12.93 -21.05 20.41
N ILE A 540 -13.57 -20.70 21.53
CA ILE A 540 -13.64 -19.33 22.04
C ILE A 540 -12.22 -18.82 22.36
N ASP A 541 -11.39 -19.59 23.05
CA ASP A 541 -9.99 -19.21 23.36
C ASP A 541 -9.15 -19.03 22.10
N LEU A 542 -9.32 -19.93 21.12
CA LEU A 542 -8.66 -19.84 19.80
C LEU A 542 -9.08 -18.57 19.04
N TRP A 543 -10.38 -18.32 18.93
CA TRP A 543 -10.91 -17.17 18.18
C TRP A 543 -10.71 -15.85 18.92
N THR A 544 -10.69 -15.84 20.25
CA THR A 544 -10.35 -14.65 21.05
C THR A 544 -8.94 -14.19 20.72
N ALA A 545 -7.94 -15.09 20.80
CA ALA A 545 -6.56 -14.76 20.43
C ALA A 545 -6.46 -14.27 18.97
N LEU A 546 -7.21 -14.86 18.04
CA LEU A 546 -7.28 -14.40 16.64
C LEU A 546 -7.93 -13.02 16.50
N CYS A 547 -8.93 -12.68 17.32
CA CYS A 547 -9.57 -11.36 17.34
C CYS A 547 -8.60 -10.28 17.81
N HIS A 548 -7.79 -10.53 18.86
CA HIS A 548 -6.73 -9.59 19.27
C HIS A 548 -5.68 -9.41 18.17
N ILE A 549 -5.18 -10.49 17.55
CA ILE A 549 -4.24 -10.41 16.41
C ILE A 549 -4.85 -9.61 15.26
N GLY A 550 -6.13 -9.84 14.94
CA GLY A 550 -6.86 -9.11 13.91
C GLY A 550 -7.00 -7.62 14.21
N SER A 551 -7.45 -7.30 15.42
CA SER A 551 -7.59 -5.92 15.91
C SER A 551 -6.28 -5.16 15.73
N MET A 552 -5.17 -5.71 16.23
CA MET A 552 -3.84 -5.11 16.12
C MET A 552 -3.36 -5.01 14.65
N ALA A 553 -3.40 -6.11 13.88
CA ALA A 553 -2.86 -6.15 12.52
C ALA A 553 -3.53 -5.17 11.54
N PHE A 554 -4.77 -4.76 11.80
CA PHE A 554 -5.48 -3.76 10.98
C PHE A 554 -5.44 -2.33 11.55
N GLN A 555 -4.66 -2.07 12.60
CA GLN A 555 -4.37 -0.70 13.05
C GLN A 555 -3.53 0.05 12.02
N THR A 556 -3.81 1.35 11.87
CA THR A 556 -3.09 2.29 10.99
C THR A 556 -2.08 3.15 11.73
N HIS A 557 -2.03 3.06 13.06
CA HIS A 557 -1.17 3.83 13.95
C HIS A 557 -0.69 2.92 15.09
N ILE A 558 0.58 3.06 15.49
CA ILE A 558 1.19 2.38 16.64
C ILE A 558 1.75 3.45 17.58
N GLU A 559 1.17 3.58 18.76
CA GLU A 559 1.60 4.55 19.79
C GLU A 559 2.97 4.21 20.39
N ASN A 560 3.23 2.92 20.64
CA ASN A 560 4.48 2.40 21.17
C ASN A 560 4.84 1.07 20.50
N MET A 561 5.94 1.04 19.75
CA MET A 561 6.37 -0.12 18.96
C MET A 561 6.73 -1.33 19.83
N ASP A 562 7.46 -1.16 20.94
CA ASP A 562 7.91 -2.31 21.73
C ASP A 562 6.76 -2.95 22.52
N GLU A 563 5.86 -2.13 23.08
CA GLU A 563 4.65 -2.64 23.73
C GLU A 563 3.71 -3.34 22.73
N TYR A 564 3.47 -2.71 21.57
CA TYR A 564 2.66 -3.30 20.50
C TYR A 564 3.24 -4.64 20.04
N ILE A 565 4.55 -4.73 19.81
CA ILE A 565 5.17 -5.98 19.36
C ILE A 565 5.16 -7.04 20.46
N TRP A 566 5.34 -6.67 21.73
CA TRP A 566 5.20 -7.60 22.84
C TRP A 566 3.78 -8.18 22.90
N LYS A 567 2.74 -7.31 22.88
CA LYS A 567 1.32 -7.71 22.85
C LYS A 567 0.99 -8.61 21.66
N LEU A 568 1.40 -8.22 20.44
CA LEU A 568 1.14 -8.99 19.23
C LEU A 568 1.83 -10.35 19.26
N THR A 569 3.10 -10.40 19.69
CA THR A 569 3.87 -11.66 19.79
C THR A 569 3.28 -12.57 20.86
N HIS A 570 2.79 -12.03 21.97
CA HIS A 570 2.06 -12.79 22.98
C HIS A 570 0.81 -13.43 22.39
N TRP A 571 -0.07 -12.64 21.75
CA TRP A 571 -1.31 -13.16 21.16
C TRP A 571 -1.06 -14.17 20.04
N ILE A 572 -0.04 -13.98 19.19
CA ILE A 572 0.36 -14.98 18.18
C ILE A 572 0.77 -16.30 18.85
N LYS A 573 1.52 -16.26 19.96
CA LYS A 573 1.91 -17.48 20.70
C LYS A 573 0.71 -18.19 21.33
N VAL A 574 -0.21 -17.44 21.97
CA VAL A 574 -1.45 -17.99 22.54
C VAL A 574 -2.31 -18.63 21.44
N PHE A 575 -2.50 -17.93 20.33
CA PHE A 575 -3.22 -18.43 19.17
C PHE A 575 -2.61 -19.74 18.65
N LEU A 576 -1.31 -19.78 18.40
CA LEU A 576 -0.64 -20.97 17.86
C LEU A 576 -0.61 -22.15 18.86
N PHE A 577 -0.59 -21.88 20.16
CA PHE A 577 -0.80 -22.91 21.19
C PHE A 577 -2.21 -23.53 21.08
N ASN A 578 -3.25 -22.69 21.02
CA ASN A 578 -4.64 -23.16 20.87
C ASN A 578 -4.85 -23.93 19.54
N VAL A 579 -4.22 -23.47 18.44
CA VAL A 579 -4.21 -24.18 17.14
C VAL A 579 -3.58 -25.57 17.28
N ALA A 580 -2.46 -25.69 17.98
CA ALA A 580 -1.74 -26.95 18.16
C ALA A 580 -2.51 -27.94 19.05
N GLN A 581 -3.16 -27.45 20.12
CA GLN A 581 -4.05 -28.24 20.98
C GLN A 581 -5.27 -28.75 20.20
N MET A 582 -5.92 -27.88 19.42
CA MET A 582 -7.11 -28.26 18.64
C MET A 582 -6.77 -29.28 17.55
N ASN A 583 -5.75 -29.02 16.72
CA ASN A 583 -5.32 -29.97 15.69
C ASN A 583 -3.93 -29.68 15.10
N ALA A 584 -2.93 -30.51 15.40
CA ALA A 584 -1.60 -30.39 14.79
C ALA A 584 -1.59 -30.44 13.23
N ARG A 585 -2.64 -30.93 12.56
CA ARG A 585 -2.72 -30.93 11.07
C ARG A 585 -2.65 -29.54 10.43
N TRP A 586 -2.86 -28.46 11.20
CA TRP A 586 -2.70 -27.07 10.75
C TRP A 586 -1.30 -26.74 10.23
N VAL A 587 -0.27 -27.54 10.54
CA VAL A 587 1.07 -27.42 9.93
C VAL A 587 1.08 -27.60 8.40
N ASN A 588 -0.01 -28.11 7.81
CA ASN A 588 -0.22 -28.15 6.36
C ASN A 588 -0.72 -26.83 5.76
N LYS A 589 -0.84 -25.76 6.57
CA LYS A 589 -1.27 -24.41 6.14
C LYS A 589 -0.17 -23.39 6.46
N PRO A 590 0.83 -23.19 5.58
CA PRO A 590 1.99 -22.32 5.83
C PRO A 590 1.71 -20.90 6.33
N LYS A 591 0.51 -20.35 6.04
CA LYS A 591 0.09 -19.04 6.53
C LYS A 591 0.06 -18.93 8.07
N PHE A 592 -0.16 -20.03 8.79
CA PHE A 592 -0.05 -20.04 10.26
C PHE A 592 1.41 -19.83 10.71
N HIS A 593 2.40 -20.39 10.00
CA HIS A 593 3.82 -20.14 10.26
C HIS A 593 4.25 -18.74 9.80
N HIS A 594 3.77 -18.26 8.65
CA HIS A 594 4.06 -16.89 8.18
C HIS A 594 3.57 -15.82 9.15
N LEU A 595 2.51 -16.08 9.92
CA LEU A 595 2.01 -15.17 10.96
C LEU A 595 3.08 -14.83 12.02
N ILE A 596 4.00 -15.76 12.33
CA ILE A 596 5.06 -15.54 13.33
C ILE A 596 6.03 -14.43 12.86
N HIS A 597 6.24 -14.28 11.55
CA HIS A 597 7.09 -13.24 10.96
C HIS A 597 6.40 -11.86 10.84
N LEU A 598 5.13 -11.73 11.24
CA LEU A 598 4.40 -10.45 11.16
C LEU A 598 5.02 -9.39 12.10
N ALA A 599 5.44 -9.80 13.30
CA ALA A 599 6.08 -8.89 14.26
C ALA A 599 7.38 -8.28 13.71
N GLU A 600 8.20 -9.08 13.00
CA GLU A 600 9.43 -8.58 12.37
C GLU A 600 9.13 -7.62 11.20
N SER A 601 8.08 -7.92 10.42
CA SER A 601 7.60 -7.03 9.35
C SER A 601 7.14 -5.67 9.91
N ILE A 602 6.40 -5.67 11.03
CA ILE A 602 5.92 -4.44 11.67
C ILE A 602 7.07 -3.65 12.30
N ARG A 603 8.04 -4.29 12.96
CA ARG A 603 9.26 -3.60 13.45
C ARG A 603 10.02 -2.89 12.32
N ARG A 604 10.07 -3.49 11.12
CA ARG A 604 10.80 -2.95 9.96
C ARG A 604 10.08 -1.80 9.27
N TYR A 605 8.74 -1.86 9.15
CA TYR A 605 7.95 -0.96 8.29
C TYR A 605 6.91 -0.08 8.99
N GLY A 606 6.60 -0.32 10.27
CA GLY A 606 5.45 0.29 10.95
C GLY A 606 4.17 -0.55 10.84
N PRO A 607 2.99 0.04 11.07
CA PRO A 607 1.71 -0.69 11.08
C PRO A 607 1.48 -1.52 9.81
N ALA A 608 0.91 -2.72 9.94
CA ALA A 608 0.81 -3.65 8.81
C ALA A 608 -0.14 -3.18 7.69
N ALA A 609 -1.02 -2.22 7.97
CA ALA A 609 -1.79 -1.50 6.96
C ALA A 609 -0.91 -0.82 5.89
N LEU A 610 0.36 -0.47 6.20
CA LEU A 610 1.30 0.14 5.26
C LEU A 610 1.81 -0.80 4.17
N PHE A 611 1.76 -2.11 4.42
CA PHE A 611 2.21 -3.16 3.49
C PHE A 611 1.09 -4.15 3.13
N ALA A 612 -0.17 -3.73 3.27
CA ALA A 612 -1.33 -4.47 2.78
C ALA A 612 -1.53 -4.27 1.26
N THR A 613 -2.01 -5.30 0.55
CA THR A 613 -2.22 -5.25 -0.91
C THR A 613 -3.54 -4.61 -1.35
N GLU A 614 -4.46 -4.30 -0.44
CA GLU A 614 -5.85 -3.89 -0.76
C GLU A 614 -5.93 -2.73 -1.77
N LYS A 615 -5.07 -1.70 -1.65
CA LYS A 615 -5.03 -0.55 -2.58
C LYS A 615 -4.56 -0.89 -4.00
N PHE A 616 -3.73 -1.92 -4.13
CA PHE A 616 -3.25 -2.38 -5.43
C PHE A 616 -4.25 -3.39 -6.02
N GLU A 617 -4.90 -4.21 -5.20
CA GLU A 617 -5.99 -5.10 -5.62
C GLU A 617 -7.24 -4.35 -6.11
N SER A 618 -7.57 -3.20 -5.51
CA SER A 618 -8.60 -2.31 -6.07
C SER A 618 -8.17 -1.75 -7.42
N TYR A 619 -6.90 -1.32 -7.55
CA TYR A 619 -6.31 -0.83 -8.79
C TYR A 619 -6.23 -1.92 -9.90
N ASN A 620 -6.15 -3.20 -9.55
CA ASN A 620 -6.28 -4.30 -10.52
C ASN A 620 -7.65 -4.29 -11.24
N GLY A 621 -8.67 -3.65 -10.66
CA GLY A 621 -9.94 -3.34 -11.34
C GLY A 621 -9.77 -2.30 -12.46
N VAL A 622 -8.92 -1.29 -12.25
CA VAL A 622 -8.55 -0.25 -13.23
C VAL A 622 -7.81 -0.88 -14.41
N VAL A 623 -6.80 -1.72 -14.14
CA VAL A 623 -6.03 -2.45 -15.18
C VAL A 623 -6.93 -3.40 -15.98
N ARG A 624 -7.80 -4.16 -15.31
CA ARG A 624 -8.78 -5.06 -15.95
C ARG A 624 -9.71 -4.31 -16.91
N ASN A 625 -10.20 -3.13 -16.53
CA ASN A 625 -11.04 -2.32 -17.40
C ASN A 625 -10.30 -1.92 -18.69
N SER A 626 -9.05 -1.48 -18.59
CA SER A 626 -8.21 -1.20 -19.77
C SER A 626 -8.02 -2.43 -20.66
N SER A 627 -7.80 -3.62 -20.08
CA SER A 627 -7.66 -4.87 -20.83
C SER A 627 -8.92 -5.27 -21.60
N ILE A 628 -10.10 -5.18 -20.97
CA ILE A 628 -11.39 -5.58 -21.58
C ILE A 628 -11.63 -4.84 -22.91
N HIS A 629 -11.18 -3.59 -22.99
CA HIS A 629 -11.38 -2.65 -24.09
C HIS A 629 -10.14 -2.44 -24.99
N SER A 630 -9.13 -3.32 -24.89
CA SER A 630 -8.02 -3.42 -25.85
C SER A 630 -8.48 -3.98 -27.21
N ASN A 631 -7.68 -3.81 -28.27
CA ASN A 631 -7.91 -4.48 -29.56
C ASN A 631 -7.56 -5.99 -29.52
N ARG A 632 -6.92 -6.43 -28.42
CA ARG A 632 -6.49 -7.80 -28.11
C ARG A 632 -5.43 -8.41 -29.02
N GLN A 633 -4.90 -7.68 -30.00
CA GLN A 633 -3.76 -8.13 -30.82
C GLN A 633 -2.46 -8.10 -30.02
N SER A 634 -2.26 -7.05 -29.21
CA SER A 634 -1.14 -6.93 -28.27
C SER A 634 -1.60 -6.29 -26.96
N PRO A 635 -2.26 -7.06 -26.06
CA PRO A 635 -2.87 -6.51 -24.83
C PRO A 635 -1.90 -5.72 -23.97
N GLY A 636 -0.68 -6.22 -23.74
CA GLY A 636 0.35 -5.52 -22.96
C GLY A 636 0.70 -4.14 -23.53
N ARG A 637 0.88 -4.03 -24.86
CA ARG A 637 1.16 -2.76 -25.54
C ARG A 637 -0.02 -1.81 -25.47
N ASP A 638 -1.23 -2.29 -25.74
CA ASP A 638 -2.46 -1.49 -25.69
C ASP A 638 -2.70 -0.90 -24.29
N ILE A 639 -2.60 -1.74 -23.26
CA ILE A 639 -2.83 -1.35 -21.86
C ILE A 639 -1.74 -0.36 -21.41
N ALA A 640 -0.47 -0.64 -21.67
CA ALA A 640 0.63 0.28 -21.36
C ALA A 640 0.47 1.62 -22.09
N THR A 641 0.02 1.61 -23.36
CA THR A 641 -0.27 2.83 -24.13
C THR A 641 -1.39 3.62 -23.47
N SER A 642 -2.45 2.96 -22.99
CA SER A 642 -3.57 3.60 -22.30
C SER A 642 -3.13 4.26 -20.98
N PHE A 643 -2.32 3.57 -20.17
CA PHE A 643 -1.80 4.12 -18.91
C PHE A 643 -0.78 5.24 -19.15
N ASN A 644 0.09 5.14 -20.14
CA ASN A 644 1.02 6.21 -20.50
C ASN A 644 0.30 7.51 -20.90
N ASN A 645 -0.78 7.38 -21.67
CA ASN A 645 -1.66 8.50 -21.97
C ASN A 645 -2.37 9.08 -20.73
N TYR A 646 -2.70 8.23 -19.75
CA TYR A 646 -3.28 8.67 -18.48
C TYR A 646 -2.28 9.45 -17.63
N HIS A 647 -1.02 9.00 -17.55
CA HIS A 647 0.07 9.73 -16.89
C HIS A 647 0.27 11.13 -17.51
N ILE A 648 0.39 11.22 -18.85
CA ILE A 648 0.48 12.51 -19.57
C ILE A 648 -0.70 13.42 -19.23
N MET A 649 -1.93 12.87 -19.22
CA MET A 649 -3.12 13.64 -18.86
C MET A 649 -3.10 14.14 -17.42
N ARG A 650 -2.68 13.28 -16.48
CA ARG A 650 -2.55 13.60 -15.07
C ARG A 650 -1.56 14.75 -14.87
N TRP A 651 -0.38 14.70 -15.49
CA TRP A 651 0.63 15.77 -15.39
C TRP A 651 0.16 17.10 -16.00
N LEU A 652 -0.44 17.06 -17.20
CA LEU A 652 -1.00 18.27 -17.83
C LEU A 652 -2.11 18.89 -16.98
N SER A 653 -3.04 18.09 -16.44
CA SER A 653 -4.18 18.64 -15.69
C SER A 653 -3.83 19.04 -14.26
N SER A 654 -2.82 18.42 -13.64
CA SER A 654 -2.33 18.80 -12.31
C SER A 654 -1.48 20.07 -12.31
N GLY A 655 -1.06 20.58 -13.48
CA GLY A 655 -0.15 21.72 -13.55
C GLY A 655 1.29 21.36 -13.22
N THR A 656 1.69 20.12 -13.48
CA THR A 656 3.10 19.69 -13.40
C THR A 656 4.01 20.59 -14.22
N LYS A 657 5.19 20.92 -13.69
CA LYS A 657 6.26 21.61 -14.45
C LYS A 657 6.96 20.63 -15.40
N LEU A 658 6.44 20.52 -16.60
CA LEU A 658 6.88 19.57 -17.61
C LEU A 658 8.09 20.08 -18.40
N TYR A 659 9.00 19.19 -18.78
CA TYR A 659 10.11 19.51 -19.68
C TYR A 659 9.76 19.16 -21.13
N ASN A 660 9.92 20.14 -22.03
CA ASN A 660 9.81 19.93 -23.47
C ASN A 660 11.19 19.56 -24.03
N HIS A 661 11.35 18.30 -24.44
CA HIS A 661 12.61 17.78 -24.97
C HIS A 661 12.95 18.30 -26.39
N GLU A 662 11.97 18.81 -27.14
CA GLU A 662 12.18 19.38 -28.47
C GLU A 662 12.71 20.83 -28.38
N THR A 663 12.16 21.64 -27.47
CA THR A 663 12.61 23.04 -27.25
C THR A 663 13.66 23.20 -26.16
N LYS A 664 13.91 22.15 -25.36
CA LYS A 664 14.78 22.15 -24.17
C LYS A 664 14.38 23.18 -23.10
N THR A 665 13.08 23.33 -22.85
CA THR A 665 12.54 24.30 -21.89
C THR A 665 11.48 23.68 -20.98
N TYR A 666 11.40 24.17 -19.74
CA TYR A 666 10.30 23.84 -18.84
C TYR A 666 9.06 24.67 -19.16
N PHE A 667 7.88 24.05 -19.09
CA PHE A 667 6.59 24.69 -19.26
C PHE A 667 5.57 24.11 -18.27
N THR A 668 4.45 24.81 -18.10
CA THR A 668 3.28 24.31 -17.38
C THR A 668 2.09 24.40 -18.33
N ALA A 669 1.13 23.48 -18.22
CA ALA A 669 -0.12 23.57 -18.97
C ALA A 669 -0.86 24.87 -18.63
N SER A 670 -1.57 25.45 -19.59
CA SER A 670 -2.23 26.74 -19.41
C SER A 670 -3.34 26.68 -18.34
N PRO A 671 -3.75 27.84 -17.75
CA PRO A 671 -4.79 27.88 -16.73
C PRO A 671 -6.11 27.21 -17.15
N GLU A 672 -6.48 27.27 -18.44
CA GLU A 672 -7.67 26.61 -18.99
C GLU A 672 -7.61 25.08 -18.87
N ILE A 673 -6.41 24.50 -18.83
CA ILE A 673 -6.19 23.05 -18.64
C ILE A 673 -6.16 22.71 -17.14
N THR A 674 -5.41 23.47 -16.34
CA THR A 674 -5.19 23.14 -14.92
C THR A 674 -6.41 23.45 -14.06
N ASN A 675 -7.19 24.48 -14.40
CA ASN A 675 -8.43 24.83 -13.71
C ASN A 675 -9.50 23.71 -13.80
N ILE A 676 -9.46 22.90 -14.87
CA ILE A 676 -10.37 21.74 -15.04
C ILE A 676 -10.16 20.71 -13.92
N PHE A 677 -8.92 20.45 -13.51
CA PHE A 677 -8.64 19.57 -12.36
C PHE A 677 -8.84 20.30 -11.03
N LYS A 678 -8.30 21.52 -10.91
CA LYS A 678 -8.32 22.32 -9.68
C LYS A 678 -9.72 22.61 -9.14
N HIS A 679 -10.68 22.90 -10.03
CA HIS A 679 -12.03 23.33 -9.65
C HIS A 679 -13.13 22.27 -9.85
N ASN A 680 -12.82 21.10 -10.43
CA ASN A 680 -13.84 20.05 -10.67
C ASN A 680 -13.57 18.77 -9.86
N LEU A 681 -14.21 18.68 -8.70
CA LEU A 681 -14.16 17.52 -7.82
C LEU A 681 -14.55 16.20 -8.51
N ASN A 682 -15.43 16.21 -9.52
CA ASN A 682 -15.79 14.99 -10.25
C ASN A 682 -14.65 14.50 -11.15
N ILE A 683 -13.80 15.41 -11.65
CA ILE A 683 -12.63 15.09 -12.48
C ILE A 683 -11.48 14.62 -11.59
N GLN A 684 -11.26 15.27 -10.44
CA GLN A 684 -10.35 14.78 -9.40
C GLN A 684 -10.71 13.33 -9.01
N GLN A 685 -11.96 13.10 -8.60
CA GLN A 685 -12.46 11.77 -8.24
C GLN A 685 -12.38 10.78 -9.41
N SER A 686 -12.49 11.26 -10.66
CA SER A 686 -12.26 10.41 -11.83
C SER A 686 -10.82 9.92 -11.91
N MET A 687 -9.84 10.81 -11.70
CA MET A 687 -8.43 10.47 -11.68
C MET A 687 -7.98 9.80 -10.37
N GLY A 688 -8.93 9.33 -9.55
CA GLY A 688 -8.63 8.68 -8.27
C GLY A 688 -8.14 9.63 -7.17
N TYR A 689 -8.26 10.95 -7.37
CA TYR A 689 -7.84 11.99 -6.42
C TYR A 689 -9.03 12.54 -5.63
N ASN A 690 -8.86 12.75 -4.35
CA ASN A 690 -9.93 13.14 -3.45
C ASN A 690 -9.42 14.14 -2.41
N THR A 691 -9.32 15.42 -2.78
CA THR A 691 -8.91 16.50 -1.87
C THR A 691 -9.72 16.52 -0.57
N ARG A 692 -10.99 16.10 -0.62
CA ARG A 692 -11.86 16.02 0.55
C ARG A 692 -11.49 14.88 1.53
N SER A 693 -10.65 13.91 1.16
CA SER A 693 -10.14 12.90 2.10
C SER A 693 -8.76 13.21 2.68
N LEU A 694 -8.20 14.39 2.39
CA LEU A 694 -6.95 14.88 2.99
C LEU A 694 -7.23 15.66 4.28
N PRO A 695 -6.29 15.69 5.26
CA PRO A 695 -6.49 16.35 6.56
C PRO A 695 -6.92 17.83 6.46
N ASN A 696 -6.25 18.59 5.58
CA ASN A 696 -6.57 20.00 5.32
C ASN A 696 -7.98 20.21 4.70
N GLY A 697 -8.64 19.16 4.22
CA GLY A 697 -9.97 19.19 3.63
C GLY A 697 -11.07 19.39 4.67
N HIS A 698 -11.24 20.62 5.17
CA HIS A 698 -12.26 21.02 6.15
C HIS A 698 -13.68 20.64 5.69
N GLN A 699 -14.14 19.45 6.05
CA GLN A 699 -15.52 19.02 5.84
C GLN A 699 -16.35 19.50 7.02
N ARG A 700 -17.04 20.64 6.85
CA ARG A 700 -18.14 20.96 7.78
C ARG A 700 -19.18 19.83 7.70
N PRO A 701 -19.75 19.38 8.83
CA PRO A 701 -20.81 18.39 8.82
C PRO A 701 -21.98 18.80 7.91
N THR A 702 -22.65 17.82 7.32
CA THR A 702 -23.75 18.03 6.37
C THR A 702 -24.88 17.04 6.60
N ILE A 703 -26.13 17.43 6.33
CA ILE A 703 -27.29 16.55 6.48
C ILE A 703 -27.16 15.34 5.55
N HIS A 704 -27.38 14.14 6.08
CA HIS A 704 -27.33 12.90 5.31
C HIS A 704 -28.74 12.38 4.98
N GLY A 705 -29.18 12.58 3.73
CA GLY A 705 -30.50 12.11 3.28
C GLY A 705 -31.61 13.14 3.52
N PRO A 706 -32.89 12.71 3.54
CA PRO A 706 -34.01 13.64 3.71
C PRO A 706 -34.03 14.26 5.11
N ARG A 707 -34.43 15.54 5.19
CA ARG A 707 -34.79 16.17 6.48
C ARG A 707 -35.88 15.34 7.16
N GLY A 708 -35.86 15.29 8.49
CA GLY A 708 -36.91 14.63 9.27
C GLY A 708 -38.27 15.31 9.09
N LYS A 709 -39.32 14.73 9.68
CA LYS A 709 -40.61 15.43 9.78
C LYS A 709 -40.39 16.79 10.48
N PRO A 710 -41.07 17.87 10.06
CA PRO A 710 -40.98 19.17 10.73
C PRO A 710 -41.25 19.01 12.23
N THR A 711 -40.39 19.60 13.05
CA THR A 711 -40.47 19.46 14.51
C THR A 711 -41.39 20.56 15.08
N PRO A 712 -42.43 20.21 15.84
CA PRO A 712 -43.22 21.17 16.61
C PRO A 712 -42.34 22.07 17.50
N TYR A 713 -42.79 23.29 17.76
CA TYR A 713 -42.03 24.26 18.58
C TYR A 713 -41.90 23.85 20.06
N GLU A 714 -42.78 22.95 20.51
CA GLU A 714 -42.79 22.35 21.85
C GLU A 714 -41.81 21.17 21.98
N ASP A 715 -41.46 20.52 20.87
CA ASP A 715 -40.49 19.41 20.84
C ASP A 715 -39.02 19.91 20.83
N ILE A 716 -38.79 21.23 20.65
CA ILE A 716 -37.44 21.82 20.57
C ILE A 716 -36.86 21.98 21.99
N PRO A 717 -35.69 21.41 22.31
CA PRO A 717 -35.08 21.49 23.62
C PRO A 717 -34.85 22.94 24.08
N THR A 718 -35.30 23.27 25.30
CA THR A 718 -35.22 24.61 25.90
C THR A 718 -33.81 25.21 25.85
N ILE A 719 -32.78 24.39 26.05
CA ILE A 719 -31.37 24.81 26.03
C ILE A 719 -30.85 25.15 24.63
N LEU A 720 -31.36 24.51 23.57
CA LEU A 720 -31.03 24.91 22.19
C LEU A 720 -31.79 26.18 21.82
N LYS A 721 -33.03 26.29 22.27
CA LYS A 721 -33.91 27.45 22.06
C LYS A 721 -33.40 28.71 22.77
N SER A 722 -32.81 28.59 23.96
CA SER A 722 -32.16 29.72 24.67
C SER A 722 -30.87 30.15 24.00
N ASN A 723 -30.10 29.21 23.45
CA ASN A 723 -28.77 29.47 22.89
C ASN A 723 -28.84 29.95 21.42
N PHE A 724 -29.90 29.59 20.68
CA PHE A 724 -30.09 29.94 19.28
C PHE A 724 -31.49 30.55 19.01
N PRO A 725 -31.91 31.61 19.72
CA PRO A 725 -33.29 32.13 19.70
C PRO A 725 -33.71 32.70 18.33
N SER A 726 -32.75 33.12 17.51
CA SER A 726 -32.98 33.81 16.22
C SER A 726 -32.92 32.90 14.99
N TYR A 727 -32.76 31.58 15.17
CA TYR A 727 -32.56 30.63 14.08
C TYR A 727 -33.61 29.51 14.05
N PRO A 728 -33.98 29.00 12.86
CA PRO A 728 -34.93 27.88 12.75
C PRO A 728 -34.26 26.56 13.17
N ILE A 729 -34.49 26.13 14.40
CA ILE A 729 -34.00 24.85 14.93
C ILE A 729 -34.86 23.71 14.39
N GLN A 730 -34.25 22.67 13.80
CA GLN A 730 -34.94 21.52 13.22
C GLN A 730 -34.27 20.20 13.56
N LYS A 731 -35.05 19.16 13.89
CA LYS A 731 -34.54 17.80 14.07
C LYS A 731 -34.14 17.20 12.72
N ILE A 732 -32.97 16.57 12.66
CA ILE A 732 -32.49 15.87 11.46
C ILE A 732 -32.37 14.37 11.69
N SER A 733 -32.57 13.60 10.63
CA SER A 733 -32.55 12.13 10.62
C SER A 733 -31.13 11.57 10.77
N ALA A 734 -30.14 12.23 10.18
CA ALA A 734 -28.76 11.79 10.13
C ALA A 734 -27.81 12.92 9.76
N LEU A 735 -26.59 12.88 10.30
CA LEU A 735 -25.54 13.87 10.08
C LEU A 735 -24.27 13.22 9.54
N LYS A 736 -23.85 13.60 8.32
CA LYS A 736 -22.56 13.23 7.76
C LYS A 736 -21.48 14.19 8.27
N VAL A 737 -20.66 13.71 9.21
CA VAL A 737 -19.60 14.52 9.83
C VAL A 737 -18.38 14.59 8.91
N ASN A 738 -17.98 13.47 8.30
CA ASN A 738 -16.91 13.44 7.30
C ASN A 738 -17.24 12.42 6.20
N GLN A 739 -16.29 12.11 5.29
CA GLN A 739 -16.57 11.21 4.17
C GLN A 739 -16.98 9.78 4.57
N LYS A 740 -16.43 9.28 5.68
CA LYS A 740 -16.57 7.90 6.18
C LYS A 740 -17.65 7.78 7.26
N ASN A 741 -17.80 8.80 8.11
CA ASN A 741 -18.60 8.72 9.33
C ASN A 741 -19.92 9.48 9.22
N VAL A 742 -21.00 8.86 9.70
CA VAL A 742 -22.36 9.43 9.70
C VAL A 742 -23.06 9.08 11.01
N ILE A 743 -23.49 10.09 11.77
CA ILE A 743 -24.19 9.93 13.04
C ILE A 743 -25.70 9.77 12.79
N ARG A 744 -26.37 8.94 13.60
CA ARG A 744 -27.84 8.79 13.68
C ARG A 744 -28.32 8.79 15.13
N PRO A 745 -29.59 9.12 15.41
CA PRO A 745 -30.29 8.57 16.56
C PRO A 745 -30.09 7.05 16.59
N GLY A 746 -29.52 6.50 17.68
CA GLY A 746 -29.10 5.10 17.77
C GLY A 746 -27.59 4.89 17.91
N THR A 747 -26.78 5.76 17.31
CA THR A 747 -25.30 5.64 17.29
C THR A 747 -24.67 5.92 18.65
N PHE A 748 -23.55 5.27 18.97
CA PHE A 748 -22.64 5.66 20.05
C PHE A 748 -21.48 6.50 19.52
N VAL A 749 -21.02 7.50 20.29
CA VAL A 749 -19.90 8.40 19.97
C VAL A 749 -19.02 8.64 21.20
N LEU A 750 -17.84 9.23 21.00
CA LEU A 750 -16.92 9.63 22.07
C LEU A 750 -16.94 11.15 22.25
N GLU A 751 -17.50 11.62 23.35
CA GLU A 751 -17.43 13.02 23.78
C GLU A 751 -16.05 13.29 24.38
N GLU A 752 -15.26 14.16 23.76
CA GLU A 752 -14.01 14.61 24.36
C GLU A 752 -14.27 15.75 25.34
N SER A 753 -13.53 15.72 26.45
CA SER A 753 -13.54 16.78 27.46
C SER A 753 -12.10 17.14 27.82
N PRO A 754 -11.76 18.44 27.97
CA PRO A 754 -10.47 18.89 28.49
C PRO A 754 -10.11 18.32 29.88
N SER A 755 -11.09 17.73 30.59
CA SER A 755 -10.91 17.11 31.90
C SER A 755 -10.72 15.58 31.88
N ASN A 756 -10.76 14.93 30.72
CA ASN A 756 -10.69 13.46 30.61
C ASN A 756 -10.03 13.02 29.28
N GLN A 757 -8.75 12.65 29.34
CA GLN A 757 -7.94 12.18 28.20
C GLN A 757 -8.45 10.88 27.53
N HIS A 758 -9.41 10.16 28.11
CA HIS A 758 -9.99 8.95 27.51
C HIS A 758 -11.39 9.17 26.93
N GLY A 759 -11.91 10.40 27.00
CA GLY A 759 -13.26 10.75 26.55
C GLY A 759 -14.38 10.08 27.36
N THR A 760 -15.62 10.42 27.03
CA THR A 760 -16.84 9.85 27.63
C THR A 760 -17.75 9.34 26.54
N ILE A 761 -18.25 8.12 26.67
CA ILE A 761 -19.06 7.52 25.61
C ILE A 761 -20.50 8.00 25.74
N GLY A 762 -21.09 8.47 24.65
CA GLY A 762 -22.46 8.96 24.60
C GLY A 762 -23.29 8.21 23.56
N TYR A 763 -24.49 7.79 23.95
CA TYR A 763 -25.51 7.34 23.01
C TYR A 763 -26.26 8.54 22.42
N VAL A 764 -26.38 8.59 21.10
CA VAL A 764 -27.06 9.66 20.37
C VAL A 764 -28.56 9.42 20.38
N GLU A 765 -29.29 10.25 21.12
CA GLU A 765 -30.76 10.19 21.16
C GLU A 765 -31.36 10.99 20.00
N ASN A 766 -30.84 12.20 19.73
CA ASN A 766 -31.40 13.13 18.73
C ASN A 766 -30.30 14.01 18.12
N ILE A 767 -30.54 14.53 16.90
CA ILE A 767 -29.64 15.46 16.21
C ILE A 767 -30.45 16.66 15.72
N TRP A 768 -29.91 17.87 15.89
CA TRP A 768 -30.58 19.14 15.64
C TRP A 768 -29.72 20.03 14.74
N GLU A 769 -30.27 20.53 13.63
CA GLU A 769 -29.71 21.71 12.93
C GLU A 769 -30.17 22.95 13.69
N VAL A 770 -29.24 23.74 14.24
CA VAL A 770 -29.54 24.94 15.05
C VAL A 770 -29.30 26.24 14.30
N ALA A 771 -28.46 26.20 13.27
CA ALA A 771 -28.29 27.24 12.26
C ALA A 771 -27.74 26.59 10.97
N ARG A 772 -27.62 27.33 9.88
CA ARG A 772 -27.21 26.80 8.57
C ARG A 772 -25.84 26.10 8.64
N ASN A 773 -25.82 24.78 8.50
CA ASN A 773 -24.63 23.92 8.68
C ASN A 773 -24.00 23.97 10.10
N GLN A 774 -24.79 24.27 11.13
CA GLN A 774 -24.40 24.09 12.54
C GLN A 774 -25.35 23.09 13.19
N PHE A 775 -24.78 22.05 13.81
CA PHE A 775 -25.53 20.92 14.33
C PHE A 775 -25.16 20.64 15.79
N HIS A 776 -26.16 20.24 16.59
CA HIS A 776 -25.96 19.77 17.95
C HIS A 776 -26.49 18.34 18.09
N VAL A 777 -25.76 17.52 18.82
CA VAL A 777 -26.13 16.15 19.15
C VAL A 777 -26.61 16.11 20.60
N GLN A 778 -27.76 15.49 20.83
CA GLN A 778 -28.21 15.14 22.17
C GLN A 778 -27.58 13.80 22.56
N LEU A 779 -26.62 13.83 23.46
CA LEU A 779 -25.97 12.64 24.01
C LEU A 779 -26.57 12.24 25.34
N ASN A 780 -26.81 10.96 25.52
CA ASN A 780 -27.07 10.30 26.79
C ASN A 780 -25.78 9.57 27.19
N ARG A 781 -25.05 10.05 28.19
CA ARG A 781 -23.73 9.51 28.55
C ARG A 781 -23.86 8.07 29.06
N CYS A 782 -22.83 7.27 28.82
CA CYS A 782 -22.75 5.86 29.17
C CYS A 782 -21.62 5.61 30.17
N GLN A 783 -21.87 4.72 31.12
CA GLN A 783 -20.87 4.26 32.09
C GLN A 783 -20.56 2.79 31.86
N LYS A 784 -19.29 2.41 32.02
CA LYS A 784 -18.85 1.01 32.07
C LYS A 784 -19.28 0.38 33.40
N THR A 785 -20.07 -0.69 33.35
CA THR A 785 -20.60 -1.39 34.53
C THR A 785 -20.03 -2.78 34.75
N GLY A 786 -19.35 -3.37 33.75
CA GLY A 786 -18.75 -4.69 33.87
C GLY A 786 -18.14 -5.20 32.57
N VAL A 787 -17.97 -6.53 32.49
CA VAL A 787 -17.63 -7.27 31.28
C VAL A 787 -18.49 -8.54 31.17
N LEU A 788 -18.84 -8.98 29.96
CA LEU A 788 -19.52 -10.27 29.74
C LEU A 788 -18.54 -11.42 30.02
N PRO A 789 -18.92 -12.43 30.83
CA PRO A 789 -18.03 -13.54 31.17
C PRO A 789 -17.52 -14.37 29.98
N LEU A 790 -18.34 -14.51 28.92
CA LEU A 790 -18.05 -15.41 27.80
C LEU A 790 -16.94 -14.90 26.85
N ASN A 791 -16.72 -13.58 26.79
CA ASN A 791 -15.89 -12.98 25.74
C ASN A 791 -15.19 -11.66 26.16
N GLY A 792 -15.14 -11.34 27.46
CA GLY A 792 -14.46 -10.15 28.00
C GLY A 792 -15.09 -8.80 27.62
N THR A 793 -16.21 -8.82 26.90
CA THR A 793 -16.90 -7.65 26.35
C THR A 793 -17.31 -6.66 27.42
N THR A 794 -16.73 -5.46 27.43
CA THR A 794 -17.22 -4.35 28.27
C THR A 794 -18.74 -4.18 28.19
N ILE A 795 -19.41 -3.92 29.30
CA ILE A 795 -20.85 -3.61 29.34
C ILE A 795 -21.00 -2.10 29.58
N LEU A 796 -21.73 -1.42 28.70
CA LEU A 796 -22.11 -0.01 28.85
C LEU A 796 -23.58 0.11 29.24
N VAL A 797 -23.87 1.01 30.19
CA VAL A 797 -25.23 1.37 30.61
C VAL A 797 -25.43 2.87 30.44
N LYS A 798 -26.57 3.27 29.89
CA LYS A 798 -27.00 4.68 29.81
C LYS A 798 -27.17 5.23 31.22
N THR A 799 -26.53 6.37 31.50
CA THR A 799 -26.63 7.07 32.80
C THR A 799 -27.87 7.95 32.90
N PHE A 800 -28.58 8.17 31.78
CA PHE A 800 -29.66 9.14 31.65
C PHE A 800 -29.25 10.60 31.95
N THR A 801 -27.93 10.88 31.94
CA THR A 801 -27.40 12.25 31.95
C THR A 801 -27.28 12.76 30.52
N TYR A 802 -28.11 13.76 30.19
CA TYR A 802 -28.22 14.30 28.84
C TYR A 802 -27.38 15.57 28.65
N GLY A 803 -26.65 15.65 27.55
CA GLY A 803 -25.91 16.84 27.12
C GLY A 803 -26.24 17.22 25.67
N TYR A 804 -26.14 18.51 25.35
CA TYR A 804 -26.20 19.01 23.98
C TYR A 804 -24.84 19.55 23.59
N VAL A 805 -24.21 18.90 22.63
CA VAL A 805 -22.82 19.13 22.24
C VAL A 805 -22.72 19.44 20.75
N PRO A 806 -21.85 20.37 20.32
CA PRO A 806 -21.71 20.73 18.93
C PRO A 806 -21.13 19.56 18.13
N ALA A 807 -21.79 19.18 17.04
CA ALA A 807 -21.21 18.25 16.08
C ALA A 807 -20.23 19.03 15.19
N GLN A 808 -18.94 18.82 15.42
CA GLN A 808 -17.86 19.35 14.60
C GLN A 808 -17.19 18.21 13.83
N ALA A 809 -16.40 18.56 12.81
CA ALA A 809 -15.51 17.63 12.16
C ALA A 809 -14.10 17.93 12.63
N GLU A 810 -13.67 17.20 13.66
CA GLU A 810 -12.28 17.19 14.12
C GLU A 810 -11.63 15.88 13.66
N GLU A 811 -10.29 15.85 13.68
CA GLU A 811 -9.52 14.68 13.29
C GLU A 811 -9.82 13.50 14.24
N PRO A 812 -9.71 12.24 13.78
CA PRO A 812 -9.86 11.09 14.69
C PRO A 812 -8.80 11.14 15.78
N CYS A 813 -9.19 10.86 17.04
CA CYS A 813 -8.37 10.96 18.28
C CYS A 813 -6.98 10.29 18.27
N LEU A 814 -6.62 9.54 17.22
CA LEU A 814 -5.30 8.96 17.03
C LEU A 814 -4.28 9.97 16.46
N GLN A 815 -4.65 11.23 16.21
CA GLN A 815 -3.75 12.29 15.76
C GLN A 815 -4.04 13.63 16.48
N GLN A 816 -2.99 14.20 17.08
CA GLN A 816 -2.88 15.54 17.73
C GLN A 816 -3.60 15.82 19.07
N GLU A 817 -2.89 15.63 20.18
CA GLU A 817 -2.92 16.62 21.27
C GLU A 817 -2.11 17.86 20.83
N ASP A 818 -2.76 18.95 20.39
CA ASP A 818 -2.49 20.34 20.87
C ASP A 818 -3.42 21.41 20.22
N LYS A 819 -4.72 21.45 20.60
CA LYS A 819 -5.57 22.64 20.40
C LYS A 819 -6.49 22.88 21.59
N ARG A 820 -6.35 24.04 22.24
CA ARG A 820 -7.30 24.51 23.26
C ARG A 820 -8.50 25.19 22.59
N ALA A 821 -9.70 24.58 22.64
CA ALA A 821 -10.98 25.23 23.00
C ALA A 821 -12.22 24.37 22.66
N THR A 822 -13.22 24.44 23.55
CA THR A 822 -14.59 23.85 23.46
C THR A 822 -14.71 22.32 23.47
N PRO A 823 -15.71 21.74 24.19
CA PRO A 823 -16.00 20.31 24.14
C PRO A 823 -16.66 19.94 22.80
N SER A 824 -16.23 18.82 22.22
CA SER A 824 -16.63 18.36 20.88
C SER A 824 -17.01 16.88 20.89
N VAL A 825 -17.74 16.46 19.85
CA VAL A 825 -18.10 15.05 19.64
C VAL A 825 -17.16 14.46 18.60
N ILE A 826 -16.29 13.54 19.03
CA ILE A 826 -15.45 12.75 18.11
C ILE A 826 -16.07 11.37 17.92
N ILE A 827 -16.03 10.88 16.69
CA ILE A 827 -16.64 9.59 16.35
C ILE A 827 -15.57 8.50 16.46
N SER A 828 -15.50 7.84 17.61
CA SER A 828 -14.96 6.49 17.68
C SER A 828 -15.97 5.53 17.03
N ASN A 829 -15.62 4.94 15.88
CA ASN A 829 -16.49 3.99 15.15
C ASN A 829 -16.56 2.62 15.87
N THR A 830 -17.11 2.60 17.08
CA THR A 830 -17.38 1.42 17.90
C THR A 830 -18.79 1.55 18.50
N GLU A 831 -19.81 1.19 17.74
CA GLU A 831 -21.20 1.09 18.24
C GLU A 831 -21.44 -0.15 19.12
N THR A 832 -20.37 -0.86 19.46
CA THR A 832 -20.28 -1.75 20.62
C THR A 832 -18.96 -1.47 21.35
N LEU A 833 -19.03 -1.11 22.62
CA LEU A 833 -18.02 -1.55 23.59
C LEU A 833 -18.67 -2.61 24.45
N THR A 834 -18.08 -3.77 24.69
CA THR A 834 -17.12 -4.55 23.88
C THR A 834 -15.74 -3.98 23.56
N VAL A 835 -15.07 -3.34 24.53
CA VAL A 835 -13.59 -3.43 24.53
C VAL A 835 -13.23 -4.85 24.94
N SER A 836 -12.68 -5.63 24.01
CA SER A 836 -11.63 -6.60 24.34
C SER A 836 -10.33 -5.81 24.53
N CYS A 837 -9.64 -5.99 25.66
CA CYS A 837 -8.38 -5.27 25.94
C CYS A 837 -7.23 -5.67 25.00
#